data_AF-A0A0F8E8E2-F1
#
_entry.id   AF-A0A0F8E8E2-F1
#
_cell.length_a   1.000
_cell.length_b   1.000
_cell.length_c   1.000
_cell.angle_alpha   90.00
_cell.angle_beta   90.00
_cell.angle_gamma   90.00
#
_symmetry.space_group_name_H-M   'P 1'
#
loop_
_entity.id
_entity.type
_entity.pdbx_description
1 polymer ?
#
loop_
_entity_poly.entity_id
_entity_poly.type
_entity_poly.pdbx_seq_one_letter_code
_entity_poly.pdbx_strand_id
1 'polypeptide(L)'
;MPSESKDADPFKELRWSDLQDWAGGKATAKGMKYQDEERVKEIKRTPEDSLIARVQGTKTYFTEVSLENGELSSTCTCPVEHDCKHGVATVLEYLELVEQGEEVLVAAEGDPLILMARQGPALKDGETLDSHQVFRTELKEYLEQMEKEELIDLLMNLSDRDPLLSGHLRDMLNLASGDTEGTVGDIYTELEELWEEARSYDYMDYDSPFPDFSEIRNRLESLLEAGHADEVADLGMRILKEYEEIAPYDEEGDIGMKVGGCMEVVIKALLQSGSPAHERMLRVLDFELKDEYGIFDEEAFWNSDFPVEEWSCFSEVLKDRLEASDSGKTSSDSDWDREQLVNRLVLALEKAGNYEEAISLCEEEAEAGENWSYVRLIKVLLAAGKKEKAEELIYREIKEIRKSSPGTAYELFRILLEIKEKEENWLFVAALHAEEFFRYPSLQFYTDLRESAKKAGVWKEVREAVHEYLENGKLPADRASPGEEPSSLPGILPNTGLTDRDSFSKIDAPAFELLIDIAIEEENPDEVARWYKKLKMREKKGEERYFTRREKIARTVQEKYPEIAIEIWKTIAEELISRTKVDAYESASIYLRMVRNAMEAGGQKARWESYLSEIREKNRLKRKLLEILDMLGKDRVIDI
;
A
#
# COMPACT_ATOMS: atom_id res chain seq x y z
N MET A 1 51.50 -16.26 28.37
CA MET A 1 50.19 -16.09 27.71
C MET A 1 49.60 -17.48 27.61
N PRO A 2 48.60 -17.83 28.45
CA PRO A 2 47.95 -19.12 28.35
C PRO A 2 46.96 -19.09 27.17
N SER A 3 46.96 -20.19 26.43
CA SER A 3 46.10 -20.51 25.29
C SER A 3 44.62 -20.36 25.63
N GLU A 4 43.92 -19.48 24.92
CA GLU A 4 42.46 -19.44 24.87
C GLU A 4 41.93 -20.77 24.34
N SER A 5 41.01 -21.39 25.08
CA SER A 5 40.36 -22.65 24.72
C SER A 5 39.49 -22.44 23.49
N LYS A 6 39.80 -23.14 22.40
CA LYS A 6 39.04 -23.15 21.14
C LYS A 6 37.77 -24.03 21.17
N ASP A 7 37.32 -24.49 22.34
CA ASP A 7 36.24 -25.50 22.49
C ASP A 7 35.02 -24.97 23.27
N ALA A 8 34.60 -23.73 23.05
CA ALA A 8 33.30 -23.25 23.55
C ALA A 8 32.33 -23.19 22.38
N ASP A 9 31.37 -24.11 22.36
CA ASP A 9 30.28 -24.13 21.38
C ASP A 9 29.40 -22.87 21.54
N PRO A 10 29.39 -21.96 20.55
CA PRO A 10 28.80 -20.63 20.70
C PRO A 10 27.28 -20.67 20.89
N PHE A 11 26.61 -21.74 20.44
CA PHE A 11 25.17 -21.93 20.64
C PHE A 11 24.81 -22.05 22.13
N LYS A 12 25.73 -22.56 22.97
CA LYS A 12 25.47 -22.77 24.41
C LYS A 12 25.33 -21.47 25.21
N GLU A 13 25.80 -20.35 24.65
CA GLU A 13 25.73 -19.04 25.30
C GLU A 13 24.43 -18.28 24.97
N LEU A 14 23.59 -18.82 24.10
CA LEU A 14 22.37 -18.18 23.63
C LEU A 14 21.34 -17.96 24.76
N ARG A 15 20.75 -16.78 24.73
CA ARG A 15 19.65 -16.34 25.58
C ARG A 15 18.32 -16.45 24.85
N TRP A 16 17.24 -16.50 25.62
CA TRP A 16 15.90 -16.40 25.05
C TRP A 16 15.64 -15.07 24.33
N SER A 17 16.35 -13.99 24.72
CA SER A 17 16.36 -12.74 23.97
C SER A 17 16.92 -12.92 22.57
N ASP A 18 18.01 -13.67 22.43
CA ASP A 18 18.74 -13.78 21.16
C ASP A 18 17.88 -14.51 20.12
N LEU A 19 17.15 -15.57 20.52
CA LEU A 19 16.18 -16.24 19.66
C LEU A 19 14.98 -15.36 19.27
N GLN A 20 14.55 -14.48 20.18
CA GLN A 20 13.40 -13.60 19.97
C GLN A 20 13.72 -12.35 19.15
N ASP A 21 14.92 -11.79 19.33
CA ASP A 21 15.43 -10.68 18.54
C ASP A 21 15.74 -11.16 17.11
N TRP A 22 16.20 -12.40 16.98
CA TRP A 22 16.44 -13.07 15.71
C TRP A 22 15.16 -13.42 14.94
N ALA A 23 14.30 -14.29 15.48
CA ALA A 23 13.15 -14.85 14.75
C ALA A 23 11.81 -14.14 15.04
N GLY A 24 11.78 -13.23 16.01
CA GLY A 24 10.56 -12.64 16.53
C GLY A 24 9.81 -13.52 17.54
N GLY A 25 9.05 -12.88 18.43
CA GLY A 25 8.38 -13.58 19.55
C GLY A 25 7.37 -14.66 19.13
N LYS A 26 6.64 -14.46 18.02
CA LYS A 26 5.67 -15.44 17.50
C LYS A 26 6.33 -16.66 16.88
N ALA A 27 7.41 -16.47 16.12
CA ALA A 27 8.14 -17.59 15.51
C ALA A 27 8.86 -18.40 16.59
N THR A 28 9.44 -17.72 17.59
CA THR A 28 10.09 -18.37 18.74
C THR A 28 9.14 -19.31 19.48
N ALA A 29 7.95 -18.81 19.85
CA ALA A 29 6.95 -19.62 20.55
C ALA A 29 6.47 -20.84 19.73
N LYS A 30 6.30 -20.66 18.41
CA LYS A 30 5.96 -21.77 17.50
C LYS A 30 7.11 -22.77 17.34
N GLY A 31 8.37 -22.30 17.34
CA GLY A 31 9.55 -23.15 17.24
C GLY A 31 9.71 -24.06 18.45
N MET A 32 9.51 -23.53 19.65
CA MET A 32 9.49 -24.33 20.90
C MET A 32 8.47 -25.45 20.83
N LYS A 33 7.23 -25.12 20.44
CA LYS A 33 6.19 -26.13 20.24
C LYS A 33 6.60 -27.22 19.25
N TYR A 34 7.38 -26.89 18.23
CA TYR A 34 7.81 -27.86 17.23
C TYR A 34 8.90 -28.80 17.75
N GLN A 35 9.82 -28.28 18.57
CA GLN A 35 10.81 -29.11 19.26
C GLN A 35 10.13 -29.97 20.35
N ASP A 36 9.27 -29.40 21.20
CA ASP A 36 8.48 -30.14 22.21
C ASP A 36 7.64 -31.29 21.62
N GLU A 37 7.13 -31.13 20.39
CA GLU A 37 6.36 -32.15 19.66
C GLU A 37 7.26 -33.12 18.86
N GLU A 38 8.56 -33.14 19.13
CA GLU A 38 9.59 -33.97 18.49
C GLU A 38 9.55 -33.86 16.95
N ARG A 39 9.27 -32.67 16.41
CA ARG A 39 9.11 -32.47 14.95
C ARG A 39 10.45 -32.32 14.24
N VAL A 40 11.55 -32.12 14.95
CA VAL A 40 12.89 -32.18 14.39
C VAL A 40 13.25 -33.66 14.22
N LYS A 41 13.23 -34.15 12.99
CA LYS A 41 13.37 -35.59 12.67
C LYS A 41 14.79 -36.02 12.37
N GLU A 42 15.67 -35.06 12.11
CA GLU A 42 17.09 -35.28 11.83
C GLU A 42 17.81 -33.95 12.03
N ILE A 43 18.97 -33.97 12.71
CA ILE A 43 19.83 -32.82 12.92
C ILE A 43 21.30 -33.23 12.75
N LYS A 44 22.09 -32.40 12.06
CA LYS A 44 23.53 -32.58 11.84
C LYS A 44 24.24 -31.23 11.91
N ARG A 45 25.56 -31.26 12.04
CA ARG A 45 26.44 -30.09 11.89
C ARG A 45 27.08 -30.05 10.51
N THR A 46 27.27 -28.88 9.93
CA THR A 46 28.07 -28.72 8.71
C THR A 46 29.56 -28.62 9.06
N PRO A 47 30.47 -28.78 8.06
CA PRO A 47 31.90 -28.51 8.26
C PRO A 47 32.21 -27.05 8.67
N GLU A 48 31.28 -26.13 8.41
CA GLU A 48 31.36 -24.71 8.80
C GLU A 48 30.69 -24.41 10.16
N ASP A 49 30.47 -25.44 11.00
CA ASP A 49 29.83 -25.34 12.33
C ASP A 49 28.38 -24.80 12.33
N SER A 50 27.69 -24.82 11.19
CA SER A 50 26.25 -24.51 11.11
C SER A 50 25.40 -25.73 11.46
N LEU A 51 24.18 -25.51 11.94
CA LEU A 51 23.20 -26.56 12.24
C LEU A 51 22.29 -26.78 11.03
N ILE A 52 22.11 -28.02 10.61
CA ILE A 52 21.15 -28.39 9.57
C ILE A 52 20.14 -29.38 10.11
N ALA A 53 18.86 -29.20 9.79
CA ALA A 53 17.82 -30.08 10.28
C ALA A 53 16.66 -30.30 9.29
N ARG A 54 16.03 -31.46 9.45
CA ARG A 54 14.76 -31.82 8.82
C ARG A 54 13.64 -31.66 9.84
N VAL A 55 12.72 -30.73 9.58
CA VAL A 55 11.64 -30.36 10.50
C VAL A 55 10.27 -30.65 9.89
N GLN A 56 9.41 -31.37 10.61
CA GLN A 56 8.08 -31.78 10.15
C GLN A 56 7.01 -30.72 10.47
N GLY A 57 6.59 -29.94 9.48
CA GLY A 57 5.45 -29.02 9.55
C GLY A 57 4.20 -29.58 8.87
N THR A 58 3.51 -28.72 8.11
CA THR A 58 2.46 -29.14 7.15
C THR A 58 3.04 -30.01 6.04
N LYS A 59 4.27 -29.71 5.64
CA LYS A 59 5.16 -30.52 4.80
C LYS A 59 6.49 -30.70 5.54
N THR A 60 7.38 -31.52 4.99
CA THR A 60 8.75 -31.63 5.49
C THR A 60 9.56 -30.42 5.02
N TYR A 61 10.18 -29.71 5.95
CA TYR A 61 11.03 -28.55 5.68
C TYR A 61 12.47 -28.85 6.07
N PHE A 62 13.40 -28.21 5.39
CA PHE A 62 14.83 -28.29 5.67
C PHE A 62 15.31 -26.90 6.06
N THR A 63 16.16 -26.80 7.07
CA THR A 63 16.66 -25.52 7.57
C THR A 63 18.12 -25.61 7.92
N GLU A 64 18.87 -24.55 7.61
CA GLU A 64 20.25 -24.32 8.03
C GLU A 64 20.27 -23.10 8.93
N VAL A 65 20.98 -23.20 10.07
CA VAL A 65 21.15 -22.13 11.05
C VAL A 65 22.63 -21.92 11.28
N SER A 66 23.10 -20.68 11.08
CA SER A 66 24.47 -20.27 11.37
C SER A 66 24.51 -19.27 12.53
N LEU A 67 25.63 -19.25 13.25
CA LEU A 67 25.89 -18.32 14.34
C LEU A 67 27.26 -17.69 14.12
N GLU A 68 27.29 -16.49 13.55
CA GLU A 68 28.51 -15.75 13.25
C GLU A 68 28.58 -14.48 14.08
N ASN A 69 29.69 -14.25 14.79
CA ASN A 69 29.90 -13.06 15.64
C ASN A 69 28.79 -12.80 16.69
N GLY A 70 28.03 -13.83 17.09
CA GLY A 70 26.91 -13.71 18.02
C GLY A 70 25.57 -13.38 17.37
N GLU A 71 25.51 -13.26 16.04
CA GLU A 71 24.28 -13.07 15.27
C GLU A 71 23.82 -14.41 14.69
N LEU A 72 22.56 -14.76 14.96
CA LEU A 72 21.91 -15.91 14.36
C LEU A 72 21.35 -15.54 13.00
N SER A 73 21.47 -16.46 12.04
CA SER A 73 20.75 -16.38 10.77
C SER A 73 20.30 -17.78 10.36
N SER A 74 19.14 -17.88 9.70
CA SER A 74 18.71 -19.15 9.10
C SER A 74 18.15 -19.00 7.72
N THR A 75 18.31 -20.07 6.96
CA THR A 75 17.58 -20.34 5.73
C THR A 75 16.71 -21.56 5.95
N CYS A 76 15.52 -21.57 5.37
CA CYS A 76 14.55 -22.64 5.52
C CYS A 76 13.68 -22.78 4.27
N THR A 77 13.39 -24.01 3.85
CA THR A 77 12.50 -24.30 2.71
C THR A 77 11.01 -24.05 2.98
N CYS A 78 10.67 -23.32 4.04
CA CYS A 78 9.29 -23.00 4.38
C CYS A 78 8.86 -21.65 3.77
N PRO A 79 7.55 -21.33 3.70
CA PRO A 79 7.08 -20.07 3.11
C PRO A 79 7.55 -18.79 3.82
N VAL A 80 8.23 -18.90 4.96
CA VAL A 80 8.82 -17.75 5.68
C VAL A 80 10.28 -17.51 5.27
N GLU A 81 10.93 -18.54 4.70
CA GLU A 81 12.27 -18.53 4.10
C GLU A 81 13.44 -18.31 5.07
N HIS A 82 13.35 -17.33 5.95
CA HIS A 82 14.41 -16.96 6.89
C HIS A 82 13.88 -16.82 8.30
N ASP A 83 14.77 -17.01 9.27
CA ASP A 83 14.57 -16.70 10.70
C ASP A 83 13.22 -17.18 11.24
N CYS A 84 12.86 -18.40 10.83
CA CYS A 84 11.54 -18.93 10.99
C CYS A 84 11.45 -19.85 12.21
N LYS A 85 10.22 -20.28 12.55
CA LYS A 85 9.98 -21.24 13.63
C LYS A 85 10.77 -22.56 13.50
N HIS A 86 11.10 -23.00 12.28
CA HIS A 86 11.86 -24.24 12.07
C HIS A 86 13.34 -24.05 12.41
N GLY A 87 13.92 -22.88 12.11
CA GLY A 87 15.27 -22.51 12.54
C GLY A 87 15.35 -22.45 14.07
N VAL A 88 14.37 -21.84 14.71
CA VAL A 88 14.28 -21.84 16.19
C VAL A 88 14.18 -23.26 16.75
N ALA A 89 13.29 -24.10 16.22
CA ALA A 89 13.16 -25.50 16.66
C ALA A 89 14.47 -26.28 16.54
N THR A 90 15.24 -26.01 15.49
CA THR A 90 16.55 -26.64 15.24
C THR A 90 17.58 -26.25 16.28
N VAL A 91 17.67 -24.97 16.64
CA VAL A 91 18.57 -24.51 17.70
C VAL A 91 18.17 -25.10 19.06
N LEU A 92 16.87 -25.14 19.36
CA LEU A 92 16.38 -25.71 20.62
C LEU A 92 16.66 -27.21 20.74
N GLU A 93 16.41 -27.97 19.67
CA GLU A 93 16.71 -29.41 19.63
C GLU A 93 18.21 -29.66 19.82
N TYR A 94 19.05 -28.86 19.15
CA TYR A 94 20.50 -28.95 19.32
C TYR A 94 20.92 -28.72 20.78
N LEU A 95 20.37 -27.69 21.42
CA LEU A 95 20.70 -27.36 22.80
C LEU A 95 20.23 -28.43 23.79
N GLU A 96 19.08 -29.05 23.54
CA GLU A 96 18.59 -30.18 24.33
C GLU A 96 19.51 -31.41 24.19
N LEU A 97 19.90 -31.78 22.97
CA LEU A 97 20.85 -32.89 22.73
C LEU A 97 22.19 -32.65 23.43
N VAL A 98 22.68 -31.41 23.39
CA VAL A 98 23.88 -30.98 24.09
C VAL A 98 23.73 -31.08 25.61
N GLU A 99 22.58 -30.68 26.17
CA GLU A 99 22.27 -30.77 27.60
C GLU A 99 22.21 -32.23 28.07
N GLN A 100 21.70 -33.11 27.20
CA GLN A 100 21.65 -34.56 27.42
C GLN A 100 23.01 -35.26 27.22
N GLY A 101 24.02 -34.53 26.73
CA GLY A 101 25.38 -35.04 26.51
C GLY A 101 25.54 -35.85 25.22
N GLU A 102 24.63 -35.69 24.25
CA GLU A 102 24.69 -36.34 22.94
C GLU A 102 25.51 -35.51 21.95
N GLU A 103 26.36 -36.16 21.15
CA GLU A 103 27.13 -35.51 20.09
C GLU A 103 26.35 -35.54 18.77
N VAL A 104 26.11 -34.36 18.19
CA VAL A 104 25.49 -34.22 16.87
C VAL A 104 26.54 -34.46 15.78
N LEU A 105 26.24 -35.38 14.86
CA LEU A 105 27.16 -35.80 13.80
C LEU A 105 27.44 -34.67 12.79
N VAL A 106 28.68 -34.59 12.32
CA VAL A 106 29.07 -33.70 11.22
C VAL A 106 28.74 -34.35 9.87
N ALA A 107 27.99 -33.65 9.04
CA ALA A 107 27.65 -34.06 7.68
C ALA A 107 28.84 -33.93 6.73
N ALA A 108 28.98 -34.88 5.79
CA ALA A 108 30.01 -34.81 4.76
C ALA A 108 29.67 -33.76 3.69
N GLU A 109 30.68 -33.22 2.99
CA GLU A 109 30.46 -32.36 1.82
C GLU A 109 29.59 -33.09 0.79
N GLY A 110 28.41 -32.52 0.48
CA GLY A 110 27.42 -33.11 -0.42
C GLY A 110 26.35 -34.00 0.24
N ASP A 111 26.23 -34.02 1.58
CA ASP A 111 25.13 -34.69 2.27
C ASP A 111 23.77 -34.19 1.72
N PRO A 112 22.81 -35.08 1.41
CA PRO A 112 21.49 -34.69 0.93
C PRO A 112 20.78 -33.67 1.81
N LEU A 113 21.03 -33.69 3.13
CA LEU A 113 20.45 -32.73 4.08
C LEU A 113 21.02 -31.31 3.88
N ILE A 114 22.30 -31.19 3.53
CA ILE A 114 22.94 -29.90 3.16
C ILE A 114 22.34 -29.39 1.85
N LEU A 115 22.25 -30.28 0.84
CA LEU A 115 21.71 -29.92 -0.47
C LEU A 115 20.26 -29.45 -0.36
N MET A 116 19.43 -30.13 0.43
CA MET A 116 18.02 -29.78 0.61
C MET A 116 17.81 -28.54 1.50
N ALA A 117 18.65 -28.29 2.50
CA ALA A 117 18.57 -27.08 3.32
C ALA A 117 19.01 -25.82 2.54
N ARG A 118 19.99 -25.96 1.65
CA ARG A 118 20.51 -24.88 0.79
C ARG A 118 19.74 -24.72 -0.52
N GLN A 119 18.87 -25.68 -0.87
CA GLN A 119 17.85 -25.49 -1.89
C GLN A 119 16.72 -24.66 -1.29
N GLY A 120 16.64 -23.37 -1.64
CA GLY A 120 15.46 -22.56 -1.32
C GLY A 120 14.16 -23.24 -1.80
N PRO A 121 12.99 -22.87 -1.25
CA PRO A 121 11.73 -23.50 -1.65
C PRO A 121 11.56 -23.46 -3.17
N ALA A 122 11.59 -24.64 -3.79
CA ALA A 122 11.14 -24.82 -5.15
C ALA A 122 9.62 -24.60 -5.14
N LEU A 123 9.21 -23.33 -5.26
CA LEU A 123 8.02 -22.78 -5.92
C LEU A 123 7.83 -21.28 -5.50
N LYS A 124 8.47 -20.41 -6.30
CA LYS A 124 8.15 -19.01 -6.70
C LYS A 124 7.76 -17.95 -5.63
N ASP A 125 8.68 -17.03 -5.36
CA ASP A 125 8.55 -15.57 -5.61
C ASP A 125 9.89 -14.89 -5.29
N GLY A 126 10.80 -14.84 -6.26
CA GLY A 126 12.15 -14.33 -6.06
C GLY A 126 13.27 -15.16 -6.67
N GLU A 127 13.03 -15.83 -7.81
CA GLU A 127 14.16 -16.06 -8.72
C GLU A 127 14.72 -14.66 -9.02
N THR A 128 15.94 -14.39 -8.56
CA THR A 128 16.67 -13.23 -9.07
C THR A 128 16.55 -13.28 -10.59
N LEU A 129 16.13 -12.16 -11.21
CA LEU A 129 15.97 -12.03 -12.67
C LEU A 129 17.10 -12.73 -13.44
N ASP A 130 18.30 -12.74 -12.85
CA ASP A 130 19.52 -13.38 -13.32
C ASP A 130 19.40 -14.91 -13.53
N SER A 131 18.84 -15.69 -12.60
CA SER A 131 18.78 -17.16 -12.69
C SER A 131 17.80 -17.69 -13.73
N HIS A 132 16.59 -17.11 -13.80
CA HIS A 132 15.61 -17.42 -14.83
C HIS A 132 16.10 -16.99 -16.22
N GLN A 133 16.82 -15.87 -16.29
CA GLN A 133 17.40 -15.38 -17.53
C GLN A 133 18.57 -16.25 -18.01
N VAL A 134 19.38 -16.78 -17.09
CA VAL A 134 20.41 -17.81 -17.40
C VAL A 134 19.74 -19.07 -17.94
N PHE A 135 18.73 -19.62 -17.28
CA PHE A 135 18.00 -20.79 -17.79
C PHE A 135 17.38 -20.55 -19.16
N ARG A 136 16.75 -19.40 -19.38
CA ARG A 136 16.20 -19.04 -20.70
C ARG A 136 17.28 -18.93 -21.78
N THR A 137 18.47 -18.48 -21.41
CA THR A 137 19.61 -18.40 -22.32
C THR A 137 20.12 -19.80 -22.67
N GLU A 138 20.35 -20.67 -21.67
CA GLU A 138 20.79 -22.05 -21.89
C GLU A 138 19.77 -22.88 -22.68
N LEU A 139 18.48 -22.72 -22.37
CA LEU A 139 17.40 -23.38 -23.12
C LEU A 139 17.38 -22.92 -24.58
N LYS A 140 17.54 -21.61 -24.82
CA LYS A 140 17.63 -21.07 -26.18
C LYS A 140 18.84 -21.65 -26.92
N GLU A 141 20.01 -21.67 -26.31
CA GLU A 141 21.23 -22.25 -26.89
C GLU A 141 21.07 -23.74 -27.20
N TYR A 142 20.39 -24.50 -26.34
CA TYR A 142 20.06 -25.90 -26.58
C TYR A 142 19.11 -26.07 -27.78
N LEU A 143 18.02 -25.29 -27.84
CA LEU A 143 17.06 -25.34 -28.94
C LEU A 143 17.69 -24.91 -30.28
N GLU A 144 18.62 -23.94 -30.27
CA GLU A 144 19.37 -23.52 -31.46
C GLU A 144 20.34 -24.59 -31.98
N GLN A 145 20.76 -25.53 -31.14
CA GLN A 145 21.62 -26.67 -31.52
C GLN A 145 20.83 -27.87 -32.04
N MET A 146 19.51 -27.91 -31.86
CA MET A 146 18.67 -28.99 -32.36
C MET A 146 18.47 -28.89 -33.87
N GLU A 147 18.38 -30.04 -34.54
CA GLU A 147 18.05 -30.05 -35.97
C GLU A 147 16.57 -29.67 -36.18
N LYS A 148 16.27 -29.11 -37.35
CA LYS A 148 14.92 -28.59 -37.65
C LYS A 148 13.84 -29.68 -37.50
N GLU A 149 14.13 -30.90 -37.95
CA GLU A 149 13.22 -32.04 -37.84
C GLU A 149 12.93 -32.42 -36.37
N GLU A 150 13.95 -32.35 -35.50
CA GLU A 150 13.79 -32.66 -34.07
C GLU A 150 12.96 -31.59 -33.34
N LEU A 151 13.10 -30.32 -33.72
CA LEU A 151 12.27 -29.23 -33.20
C LEU A 151 10.80 -29.36 -33.63
N ILE A 152 10.56 -29.73 -34.90
CA ILE A 152 9.19 -29.98 -35.39
C ILE A 152 8.57 -31.16 -34.62
N ASP A 153 9.29 -32.27 -34.47
CA ASP A 153 8.80 -33.43 -33.72
C ASP A 153 8.54 -33.10 -32.25
N LEU A 154 9.39 -32.27 -31.62
CA LEU A 154 9.19 -31.79 -30.25
C LEU A 154 7.90 -30.98 -30.14
N LEU A 155 7.69 -30.00 -31.04
CA LEU A 155 6.48 -29.16 -31.03
C LEU A 155 5.21 -29.96 -31.28
N MET A 156 5.22 -30.90 -32.23
CA MET A 156 4.08 -31.79 -32.50
C MET A 156 3.76 -32.69 -31.29
N ASN A 157 4.78 -33.27 -30.65
CA ASN A 157 4.58 -34.09 -29.45
C ASN A 157 4.06 -33.28 -28.26
N LEU A 158 4.45 -32.01 -28.13
CA LEU A 158 3.95 -31.12 -27.09
C LEU A 158 2.51 -30.68 -27.40
N SER A 159 2.21 -30.32 -28.65
CA SER A 159 0.84 -29.93 -29.03
C SER A 159 -0.17 -31.07 -28.87
N ASP A 160 0.25 -32.32 -29.07
CA ASP A 160 -0.62 -33.49 -28.84
C ASP A 160 -0.97 -33.69 -27.35
N ARG A 161 -0.19 -33.11 -26.43
CA ARG A 161 -0.34 -33.28 -24.97
C ARG A 161 -0.87 -32.05 -24.27
N ASP A 162 -0.72 -30.88 -24.88
CA ASP A 162 -1.10 -29.59 -24.33
C ASP A 162 -2.09 -28.89 -25.27
N PRO A 163 -3.40 -28.88 -24.93
CA PRO A 163 -4.43 -28.22 -25.71
C PRO A 163 -4.17 -26.72 -25.94
N LEU A 164 -3.57 -26.02 -24.97
CA LEU A 164 -3.26 -24.58 -25.09
C LEU A 164 -2.21 -24.35 -26.16
N LEU A 165 -1.12 -25.12 -26.12
CA LEU A 165 -0.10 -25.06 -27.17
C LEU A 165 -0.66 -25.44 -28.55
N SER A 166 -1.56 -26.42 -28.62
CA SER A 166 -2.22 -26.77 -29.88
C SER A 166 -3.08 -25.64 -30.43
N GLY A 167 -3.77 -24.88 -29.56
CA GLY A 167 -4.53 -23.69 -29.93
C GLY A 167 -3.62 -22.60 -30.49
N HIS A 168 -2.56 -22.26 -29.75
CA HIS A 168 -1.59 -21.25 -30.16
C HIS A 168 -0.95 -21.56 -31.52
N LEU A 169 -0.53 -22.81 -31.75
CA LEU A 169 0.05 -23.22 -33.05
C LEU A 169 -0.97 -23.14 -34.20
N ARG A 170 -2.27 -23.34 -33.93
CA ARG A 170 -3.33 -23.16 -34.92
C ARG A 170 -3.50 -21.68 -35.26
N ASP A 171 -3.52 -20.80 -34.27
CA ASP A 171 -3.60 -19.36 -34.49
C ASP A 171 -2.40 -18.86 -35.29
N MET A 172 -1.19 -19.29 -34.92
CA MET A 172 0.03 -18.98 -35.70
C MET A 172 -0.09 -19.42 -37.16
N LEU A 173 -0.66 -20.61 -37.41
CA LEU A 173 -0.87 -21.12 -38.77
C LEU A 173 -1.92 -20.28 -39.52
N ASN A 174 -3.03 -19.95 -38.88
CA ASN A 174 -4.10 -19.15 -39.44
C ASN A 174 -3.58 -17.75 -39.82
N LEU A 175 -2.89 -17.07 -38.90
CA LEU A 175 -2.30 -15.75 -39.12
C LEU A 175 -1.22 -15.79 -40.23
N ALA A 176 -0.35 -16.80 -40.24
CA ALA A 176 0.64 -16.96 -41.31
C ALA A 176 0.00 -17.22 -42.68
N SER A 177 -1.20 -17.82 -42.71
CA SER A 177 -1.97 -18.07 -43.92
C SER A 177 -2.85 -16.89 -44.35
N GLY A 178 -2.96 -15.85 -43.53
CA GLY A 178 -3.82 -14.68 -43.74
C GLY A 178 -5.29 -14.90 -43.35
N ASP A 179 -5.62 -15.97 -42.62
CA ASP A 179 -6.96 -16.28 -42.11
C ASP A 179 -7.18 -15.64 -40.73
N THR A 180 -7.32 -14.32 -40.73
CA THR A 180 -7.52 -13.53 -39.51
C THR A 180 -8.94 -13.71 -38.97
N GLU A 181 -9.93 -13.83 -39.86
CA GLU A 181 -11.33 -14.09 -39.51
C GLU A 181 -11.49 -15.41 -38.74
N GLY A 182 -10.79 -16.48 -39.15
CA GLY A 182 -10.80 -17.75 -38.42
C GLY A 182 -10.25 -17.62 -37.00
N THR A 183 -9.12 -16.91 -36.84
CA THR A 183 -8.51 -16.67 -35.52
C THR A 183 -9.43 -15.86 -34.61
N VAL A 184 -10.01 -14.77 -35.12
CA VAL A 184 -10.96 -13.93 -34.39
C VAL A 184 -12.23 -14.71 -34.02
N GLY A 185 -12.75 -15.54 -34.93
CA GLY A 185 -13.90 -16.42 -34.67
C GLY A 185 -13.63 -17.45 -33.56
N ASP A 186 -12.43 -18.01 -33.52
CA ASP A 186 -12.01 -18.93 -32.46
C ASP A 186 -11.89 -18.20 -31.11
N ILE A 187 -11.38 -16.96 -31.08
CA ILE A 187 -11.35 -16.12 -29.85
C ILE A 187 -12.77 -15.82 -29.37
N TYR A 188 -13.70 -15.49 -30.29
CA TYR A 188 -15.09 -15.25 -29.92
C TYR A 188 -15.77 -16.47 -29.30
N THR A 189 -15.49 -17.66 -29.83
CA THR A 189 -16.09 -18.90 -29.31
C THR A 189 -15.61 -19.17 -27.89
N GLU A 190 -14.31 -19.02 -27.65
CA GLU A 190 -13.71 -19.18 -26.32
C GLU A 190 -14.19 -18.12 -25.33
N LEU A 191 -14.32 -16.86 -25.77
CA LEU A 191 -14.90 -15.78 -24.96
C LEU A 191 -16.33 -16.10 -24.51
N GLU A 192 -17.18 -16.61 -25.40
CA GLU A 192 -18.55 -16.97 -25.03
C GLU A 192 -18.57 -18.11 -24.01
N GLU A 193 -17.71 -19.12 -24.14
CA GLU A 193 -17.58 -20.21 -23.16
C GLU A 193 -17.16 -19.67 -21.77
N LEU A 194 -16.16 -18.78 -21.73
CA LEU A 194 -15.72 -18.11 -20.50
C LEU A 194 -16.82 -17.24 -19.89
N TRP A 195 -17.61 -16.54 -20.71
CA TRP A 195 -18.72 -15.72 -20.22
C TRP A 195 -19.89 -16.58 -19.71
N GLU A 196 -20.17 -17.73 -20.32
CA GLU A 196 -21.13 -18.69 -19.78
C GLU A 196 -20.68 -19.22 -18.42
N GLU A 197 -19.39 -19.56 -18.27
CA GLU A 197 -18.80 -19.94 -16.99
C GLU A 197 -18.94 -18.82 -15.95
N ALA A 198 -18.52 -17.60 -16.30
CA ALA A 198 -18.59 -16.43 -15.43
C ALA A 198 -20.02 -16.11 -14.96
N ARG A 199 -21.02 -16.20 -15.85
CA ARG A 199 -22.44 -15.99 -15.51
C ARG A 199 -23.00 -17.10 -14.64
N SER A 200 -22.44 -18.30 -14.72
CA SER A 200 -22.86 -19.48 -13.94
C SER A 200 -22.16 -19.59 -12.58
N TYR A 201 -21.22 -18.69 -12.29
CA TYR A 201 -20.43 -18.67 -11.07
C TYR A 201 -21.32 -18.47 -9.82
N ASP A 202 -21.26 -19.43 -8.89
CA ASP A 202 -21.95 -19.35 -7.60
C ASP A 202 -20.99 -18.80 -6.54
N TYR A 203 -21.15 -17.52 -6.18
CA TYR A 203 -20.38 -16.84 -5.13
C TYR A 203 -20.46 -17.51 -3.75
N MET A 204 -21.35 -18.51 -3.56
CA MET A 204 -21.47 -19.27 -2.31
C MET A 204 -20.55 -20.50 -2.25
N ASP A 205 -19.89 -20.88 -3.36
CA ASP A 205 -18.96 -22.02 -3.44
C ASP A 205 -17.50 -21.55 -3.61
N TYR A 206 -16.79 -21.39 -2.49
CA TYR A 206 -15.38 -20.98 -2.43
C TYR A 206 -14.40 -21.92 -3.17
N ASP A 207 -14.85 -23.08 -3.63
CA ASP A 207 -14.02 -24.06 -4.37
C ASP A 207 -14.28 -24.06 -5.89
N SER A 208 -15.16 -23.20 -6.42
CA SER A 208 -15.38 -23.08 -7.87
C SER A 208 -14.19 -22.36 -8.55
N PRO A 209 -13.61 -22.90 -9.63
CA PRO A 209 -12.57 -22.21 -10.37
C PRO A 209 -13.10 -20.91 -10.98
N PHE A 210 -12.29 -19.85 -10.91
CA PHE A 210 -12.58 -18.59 -11.58
C PHE A 210 -12.33 -18.71 -13.09
N PRO A 211 -13.13 -18.02 -13.93
CA PRO A 211 -12.86 -17.96 -15.36
C PRO A 211 -11.50 -17.29 -15.62
N ASP A 212 -10.65 -17.97 -16.39
CA ASP A 212 -9.28 -17.51 -16.67
C ASP A 212 -9.18 -16.86 -18.06
N PHE A 213 -9.05 -15.53 -18.08
CA PHE A 213 -8.88 -14.75 -19.31
C PHE A 213 -7.43 -14.68 -19.80
N SER A 214 -6.49 -15.36 -19.15
CA SER A 214 -5.06 -15.30 -19.51
C SER A 214 -4.80 -15.78 -20.94
N GLU A 215 -5.54 -16.78 -21.41
CA GLU A 215 -5.37 -17.29 -22.78
C GLU A 215 -5.89 -16.30 -23.82
N ILE A 216 -7.07 -15.73 -23.58
CA ILE A 216 -7.62 -14.64 -24.41
C ILE A 216 -6.60 -13.49 -24.53
N ARG A 217 -6.02 -13.07 -23.41
CA ARG A 217 -4.96 -12.03 -23.41
C ARG A 217 -3.80 -12.41 -24.34
N ASN A 218 -3.26 -13.62 -24.23
CA ASN A 218 -2.14 -14.08 -25.07
C ASN A 218 -2.50 -14.08 -26.56
N ARG A 219 -3.73 -14.46 -26.90
CA ARG A 219 -4.24 -14.48 -28.27
C ARG A 219 -4.44 -13.05 -28.82
N LEU A 220 -4.92 -12.12 -28.00
CA LEU A 220 -4.97 -10.69 -28.35
C LEU A 220 -3.55 -10.12 -28.57
N GLU A 221 -2.57 -10.50 -27.75
CA GLU A 221 -1.16 -10.09 -27.94
C GLU A 221 -0.61 -10.64 -29.27
N SER A 222 -0.90 -11.90 -29.59
CA SER A 222 -0.49 -12.52 -30.86
C SER A 222 -1.11 -11.83 -32.08
N LEU A 223 -2.39 -11.44 -32.00
CA LEU A 223 -3.06 -10.65 -33.05
C LEU A 223 -2.40 -9.26 -33.21
N LEU A 224 -2.09 -8.61 -32.10
CA LEU A 224 -1.41 -7.31 -32.12
C LEU A 224 -0.01 -7.42 -32.75
N GLU A 225 0.78 -8.42 -32.38
CA GLU A 225 2.11 -8.68 -32.96
C GLU A 225 2.04 -8.96 -34.47
N ALA A 226 0.95 -9.57 -34.94
CA ALA A 226 0.68 -9.79 -36.36
C ALA A 226 0.17 -8.52 -37.11
N GLY A 227 -0.08 -7.41 -36.40
CA GLY A 227 -0.51 -6.13 -36.98
C GLY A 227 -2.03 -5.92 -37.06
N HIS A 228 -2.82 -6.76 -36.39
CA HIS A 228 -4.28 -6.71 -36.37
C HIS A 228 -4.82 -5.87 -35.21
N ALA A 229 -4.33 -4.63 -35.11
CA ALA A 229 -4.63 -3.74 -33.99
C ALA A 229 -6.11 -3.32 -33.93
N ASP A 230 -6.76 -3.12 -35.07
CA ASP A 230 -8.16 -2.68 -35.12
C ASP A 230 -9.11 -3.81 -34.70
N GLU A 231 -8.80 -5.06 -35.07
CA GLU A 231 -9.53 -6.25 -34.64
C GLU A 231 -9.37 -6.51 -33.13
N VAL A 232 -8.17 -6.29 -32.58
CA VAL A 232 -7.95 -6.36 -31.12
C VAL A 232 -8.78 -5.31 -30.38
N ALA A 233 -8.86 -4.09 -30.90
CA ALA A 233 -9.71 -3.05 -30.32
C ALA A 233 -11.20 -3.42 -30.37
N ASP A 234 -11.68 -4.01 -31.47
CA ASP A 234 -13.07 -4.45 -31.59
C ASP A 234 -13.40 -5.61 -30.65
N LEU A 235 -12.47 -6.55 -30.45
CA LEU A 235 -12.57 -7.59 -29.42
C LEU A 235 -12.59 -7.00 -28.01
N GLY A 236 -11.76 -5.99 -27.74
CA GLY A 236 -11.75 -5.27 -26.47
C GLY A 236 -13.10 -4.68 -26.10
N MET A 237 -13.73 -3.95 -27.03
CA MET A 237 -15.03 -3.30 -26.79
C MET A 237 -16.11 -4.34 -26.49
N ARG A 238 -15.99 -5.50 -27.13
CA ARG A 238 -16.86 -6.62 -26.87
C ARG A 238 -16.70 -7.12 -25.43
N ILE A 239 -15.48 -7.48 -25.05
CA ILE A 239 -15.13 -7.98 -23.71
C ILE A 239 -15.63 -7.02 -22.62
N LEU A 240 -15.41 -5.70 -22.79
CA LEU A 240 -15.87 -4.70 -21.82
C LEU A 240 -17.40 -4.72 -21.68
N LYS A 241 -18.12 -4.76 -22.81
CA LYS A 241 -19.57 -4.79 -22.82
C LYS A 241 -20.15 -6.04 -22.15
N GLU A 242 -19.55 -7.20 -22.37
CA GLU A 242 -20.00 -8.42 -21.68
C GLU A 242 -19.66 -8.39 -20.18
N TYR A 243 -18.52 -7.82 -19.80
CA TYR A 243 -18.17 -7.65 -18.39
C TYR A 243 -19.19 -6.81 -17.65
N GLU A 244 -19.69 -5.70 -18.21
CA GLU A 244 -20.70 -4.86 -17.56
C GLU A 244 -21.97 -5.63 -17.13
N GLU A 245 -22.37 -6.67 -17.86
CA GLU A 245 -23.53 -7.48 -17.50
C GLU A 245 -23.27 -8.30 -16.22
N ILE A 246 -22.01 -8.59 -15.93
CA ILE A 246 -21.55 -9.43 -14.81
C ILE A 246 -21.03 -8.57 -13.65
N ALA A 247 -20.52 -7.37 -13.92
CA ALA A 247 -19.90 -6.47 -12.96
C ALA A 247 -20.71 -6.24 -11.67
N PRO A 248 -22.06 -6.14 -11.68
CA PRO A 248 -22.85 -6.05 -10.44
C PRO A 248 -22.71 -7.26 -9.50
N TYR A 249 -22.27 -8.40 -10.02
CA TYR A 249 -22.08 -9.64 -9.27
C TYR A 249 -20.61 -9.82 -8.84
N ASP A 250 -19.64 -9.17 -9.48
CA ASP A 250 -18.21 -9.22 -9.15
C ASP A 250 -17.85 -8.31 -7.97
N GLU A 251 -18.38 -8.62 -6.79
CA GLU A 251 -18.24 -7.78 -5.59
C GLU A 251 -16.77 -7.59 -5.14
N GLU A 252 -15.91 -8.59 -5.35
CA GLU A 252 -14.48 -8.54 -5.01
C GLU A 252 -13.62 -7.96 -6.16
N GLY A 253 -14.18 -7.85 -7.38
CA GLY A 253 -13.50 -7.30 -8.54
C GLY A 253 -12.47 -8.24 -9.18
N ASP A 254 -12.54 -9.54 -8.88
CA ASP A 254 -11.57 -10.54 -9.33
C ASP A 254 -11.67 -10.78 -10.85
N ILE A 255 -12.89 -10.84 -11.38
CA ILE A 255 -13.13 -10.98 -12.82
C ILE A 255 -12.70 -9.69 -13.53
N GLY A 256 -13.05 -8.53 -12.95
CA GLY A 256 -12.66 -7.22 -13.44
C GLY A 256 -11.14 -7.07 -13.55
N MET A 257 -10.38 -7.56 -12.57
CA MET A 257 -8.91 -7.56 -12.61
C MET A 257 -8.37 -8.41 -13.78
N LYS A 258 -8.97 -9.58 -14.05
CA LYS A 258 -8.57 -10.43 -15.18
C LYS A 258 -8.90 -9.80 -16.52
N VAL A 259 -10.09 -9.21 -16.65
CA VAL A 259 -10.51 -8.46 -17.83
C VAL A 259 -9.62 -7.24 -18.08
N GLY A 260 -9.21 -6.54 -17.01
CA GLY A 260 -8.25 -5.44 -17.08
C GLY A 260 -6.93 -5.83 -17.77
N GLY A 261 -6.45 -7.05 -17.54
CA GLY A 261 -5.28 -7.59 -18.25
C GLY A 261 -5.46 -7.70 -19.77
N CYS A 262 -6.68 -7.95 -20.26
CA CYS A 262 -7.01 -7.88 -21.69
C CYS A 262 -7.08 -6.43 -22.18
N MET A 263 -7.65 -5.52 -21.37
CA MET A 263 -7.74 -4.09 -21.71
C MET A 263 -6.37 -3.43 -21.88
N GLU A 264 -5.35 -3.86 -21.12
CA GLU A 264 -3.97 -3.42 -21.34
C GLU A 264 -3.49 -3.68 -22.78
N VAL A 265 -3.85 -4.83 -23.36
CA VAL A 265 -3.50 -5.20 -24.74
C VAL A 265 -4.27 -4.34 -25.73
N VAL A 266 -5.53 -4.04 -25.43
CA VAL A 266 -6.39 -3.17 -26.24
C VAL A 266 -5.82 -1.74 -26.30
N ILE A 267 -5.38 -1.18 -25.18
CA ILE A 267 -4.71 0.14 -25.15
C ILE A 267 -3.45 0.13 -26.00
N LYS A 268 -2.61 -0.92 -25.89
CA LYS A 268 -1.42 -1.07 -26.74
C LYS A 268 -1.79 -1.15 -28.23
N ALA A 269 -2.87 -1.85 -28.57
CA ALA A 269 -3.37 -1.94 -29.93
C ALA A 269 -3.84 -0.58 -30.46
N LEU A 270 -4.62 0.16 -29.67
CA LEU A 270 -5.07 1.51 -30.02
C LEU A 270 -3.89 2.49 -30.16
N LEU A 271 -2.81 2.34 -29.40
CA LEU A 271 -1.60 3.15 -29.59
C LEU A 271 -0.84 2.81 -30.89
N GLN A 272 -0.82 1.53 -31.28
CA GLN A 272 -0.09 1.03 -32.45
C GLN A 272 -0.90 1.01 -33.75
N SER A 273 -2.22 1.19 -33.67
CA SER A 273 -3.10 1.18 -34.85
C SER A 273 -2.69 2.25 -35.87
N GLY A 274 -2.77 1.87 -37.15
CA GLY A 274 -2.48 2.74 -38.29
C GLY A 274 -3.59 3.74 -38.61
N SER A 275 -4.71 3.69 -37.88
CA SER A 275 -5.83 4.60 -38.04
C SER A 275 -5.46 6.03 -37.61
N PRO A 276 -6.10 7.08 -38.18
CA PRO A 276 -5.92 8.46 -37.74
C PRO A 276 -6.09 8.60 -36.22
N ALA A 277 -5.28 9.45 -35.58
CA ALA A 277 -5.29 9.53 -34.12
C ALA A 277 -6.64 10.00 -33.56
N HIS A 278 -7.34 10.91 -34.23
CA HIS A 278 -8.68 11.33 -33.82
C HIS A 278 -9.71 10.19 -33.85
N GLU A 279 -9.61 9.24 -34.78
CA GLU A 279 -10.48 8.05 -34.81
C GLU A 279 -10.16 7.11 -33.65
N ARG A 280 -8.88 6.97 -33.30
CA ARG A 280 -8.43 6.17 -32.15
C ARG A 280 -8.85 6.82 -30.83
N MET A 281 -8.76 8.14 -30.71
CA MET A 281 -9.28 8.91 -29.58
C MET A 281 -10.79 8.73 -29.42
N LEU A 282 -11.56 8.70 -30.51
CA LEU A 282 -13.00 8.41 -30.46
C LEU A 282 -13.27 7.00 -29.93
N ARG A 283 -12.49 6.00 -30.36
CA ARG A 283 -12.64 4.65 -29.82
C ARG A 283 -12.35 4.60 -28.31
N VAL A 284 -11.25 5.22 -27.86
CA VAL A 284 -10.91 5.28 -26.42
C VAL A 284 -12.00 5.97 -25.61
N LEU A 285 -12.57 7.07 -26.11
CA LEU A 285 -13.71 7.71 -25.50
C LEU A 285 -14.93 6.79 -25.43
N ASP A 286 -15.21 6.03 -26.49
CA ASP A 286 -16.32 5.08 -26.50
C ASP A 286 -16.09 3.96 -25.46
N PHE A 287 -14.84 3.57 -25.17
CA PHE A 287 -14.52 2.66 -24.07
C PHE A 287 -14.80 3.30 -22.71
N GLU A 288 -14.34 4.52 -22.48
CA GLU A 288 -14.55 5.23 -21.22
C GLU A 288 -16.02 5.43 -20.89
N LEU A 289 -16.83 5.87 -21.86
CA LEU A 289 -18.26 6.06 -21.68
C LEU A 289 -19.00 4.75 -21.38
N LYS A 290 -18.37 3.62 -21.68
CA LYS A 290 -18.91 2.28 -21.47
C LYS A 290 -18.42 1.71 -20.12
N ASP A 291 -17.20 2.03 -19.72
CA ASP A 291 -16.59 1.53 -18.51
C ASP A 291 -17.11 2.19 -17.22
N GLU A 292 -18.28 1.73 -16.75
CA GLU A 292 -18.86 2.18 -15.49
C GLU A 292 -18.08 1.71 -14.24
N TYR A 293 -17.12 0.79 -14.39
CA TYR A 293 -16.43 0.11 -13.29
C TYR A 293 -14.93 0.41 -13.19
N GLY A 294 -14.36 1.18 -14.12
CA GLY A 294 -12.98 1.66 -14.07
C GLY A 294 -11.94 0.56 -14.33
N ILE A 295 -12.22 -0.35 -15.27
CA ILE A 295 -11.33 -1.44 -15.70
C ILE A 295 -10.40 -1.02 -16.83
N PHE A 296 -10.83 -0.07 -17.65
CA PHE A 296 -10.12 0.42 -18.80
C PHE A 296 -9.21 1.58 -18.40
N ASP A 297 -7.91 1.31 -18.26
CA ASP A 297 -6.91 2.34 -17.95
C ASP A 297 -6.51 3.11 -19.21
N GLU A 298 -7.11 4.29 -19.40
CA GLU A 298 -6.90 5.14 -20.56
C GLU A 298 -5.70 6.10 -20.41
N GLU A 299 -5.09 6.21 -19.22
CA GLU A 299 -4.19 7.32 -18.88
C GLU A 299 -2.97 7.36 -19.81
N ALA A 300 -2.40 6.20 -20.11
CA ALA A 300 -1.28 6.06 -21.03
C ALA A 300 -1.62 6.56 -22.45
N PHE A 301 -2.87 6.38 -22.89
CA PHE A 301 -3.30 6.82 -24.21
C PHE A 301 -3.38 8.35 -24.30
N TRP A 302 -4.08 9.02 -23.36
CA TRP A 302 -4.26 10.47 -23.43
C TRP A 302 -2.99 11.27 -23.14
N ASN A 303 -2.04 10.68 -22.43
CA ASN A 303 -0.72 11.26 -22.21
C ASN A 303 0.22 11.12 -23.42
N SER A 304 -0.21 10.45 -24.49
CA SER A 304 0.59 10.31 -25.71
C SER A 304 0.66 11.60 -26.53
N ASP A 305 1.78 11.81 -27.21
CA ASP A 305 2.05 12.99 -28.02
C ASP A 305 1.43 12.87 -29.43
N PHE A 306 0.12 13.14 -29.53
CA PHE A 306 -0.57 13.23 -30.82
C PHE A 306 -0.42 14.63 -31.46
N PRO A 307 -0.44 14.73 -32.80
CA PRO A 307 -0.39 16.01 -33.51
C PRO A 307 -1.56 16.94 -33.17
N VAL A 308 -1.30 18.26 -33.19
CA VAL A 308 -2.29 19.32 -32.92
C VAL A 308 -3.48 19.25 -33.88
N GLU A 309 -3.24 18.86 -35.13
CA GLU A 309 -4.28 18.71 -36.16
C GLU A 309 -5.26 17.58 -35.81
N GLU A 310 -4.77 16.49 -35.23
CA GLU A 310 -5.59 15.36 -34.80
C GLU A 310 -6.46 15.73 -33.60
N TRP A 311 -5.91 16.47 -32.62
CA TRP A 311 -6.70 17.02 -31.51
C TRP A 311 -7.77 17.99 -31.98
N SER A 312 -7.46 18.79 -33.01
CA SER A 312 -8.44 19.68 -33.63
C SER A 312 -9.58 18.89 -34.28
N CYS A 313 -9.25 17.87 -35.09
CA CYS A 313 -10.25 16.98 -35.69
C CYS A 313 -11.12 16.29 -34.63
N PHE A 314 -10.50 15.77 -33.56
CA PHE A 314 -11.22 15.15 -32.45
C PHE A 314 -12.18 16.14 -31.76
N SER A 315 -11.74 17.38 -31.51
CA SER A 315 -12.60 18.40 -30.91
C SER A 315 -13.83 18.72 -31.76
N GLU A 316 -13.73 18.77 -33.09
CA GLU A 316 -14.87 19.03 -33.97
C GLU A 316 -15.90 17.89 -33.93
N VAL A 317 -15.43 16.63 -33.91
CA VAL A 317 -16.34 15.48 -33.76
C VAL A 317 -17.04 15.49 -32.41
N LEU A 318 -16.37 15.90 -31.34
CA LEU A 318 -16.99 16.00 -30.02
C LEU A 318 -18.01 17.13 -29.93
N LYS A 319 -17.80 18.26 -30.60
CA LYS A 319 -18.80 19.33 -30.73
C LYS A 319 -20.07 18.81 -31.41
N ASP A 320 -19.92 18.11 -32.53
CA ASP A 320 -21.05 17.49 -33.24
C ASP A 320 -21.81 16.50 -32.35
N ARG A 321 -21.10 15.67 -31.56
CA ARG A 321 -21.71 14.74 -30.60
C ARG A 321 -22.45 15.47 -29.46
N LEU A 322 -21.88 16.54 -28.92
CA LEU A 322 -22.50 17.33 -27.86
C LEU A 322 -23.78 18.03 -28.36
N GLU A 323 -23.74 18.65 -29.54
CA GLU A 323 -24.93 19.26 -30.17
C GLU A 323 -26.04 18.22 -30.45
N ALA A 324 -25.66 17.01 -30.85
CA ALA A 324 -26.62 15.93 -31.07
C ALA A 324 -27.33 15.53 -29.77
N SER A 325 -26.58 15.47 -28.66
CA SER A 325 -27.09 15.19 -27.32
C SER A 325 -28.07 16.28 -26.85
N ASP A 326 -27.70 17.56 -27.00
CA ASP A 326 -28.56 18.70 -26.63
C ASP A 326 -29.88 18.76 -27.43
N SER A 327 -29.88 18.24 -28.65
CA SER A 327 -31.07 18.20 -29.51
C SER A 327 -32.07 17.09 -29.16
N GLY A 328 -31.78 16.26 -28.15
CA GLY A 328 -32.63 15.15 -27.70
C GLY A 328 -32.77 14.01 -28.72
N LYS A 329 -31.78 13.85 -29.61
CA LYS A 329 -31.77 12.84 -30.69
C LYS A 329 -31.10 11.52 -30.29
N THR A 330 -30.41 11.50 -29.16
CA THR A 330 -29.87 10.29 -28.52
C THR A 330 -30.79 9.83 -27.38
N SER A 331 -30.77 8.53 -27.07
CA SER A 331 -31.45 7.96 -25.90
C SER A 331 -30.97 8.65 -24.62
N SER A 332 -31.78 8.59 -23.56
CA SER A 332 -31.53 9.22 -22.27
C SER A 332 -30.31 8.62 -21.58
N ASP A 333 -29.13 9.00 -22.03
CA ASP A 333 -27.85 8.67 -21.43
C ASP A 333 -27.50 9.81 -20.45
N SER A 334 -26.92 9.41 -19.33
CA SER A 334 -26.92 10.08 -18.03
C SER A 334 -26.18 11.44 -18.01
N ASP A 335 -26.41 12.26 -16.97
CA ASP A 335 -25.62 13.50 -16.74
C ASP A 335 -24.09 13.24 -16.76
N TRP A 336 -23.67 12.01 -16.44
CA TRP A 336 -22.28 11.54 -16.47
C TRP A 336 -21.70 11.46 -17.90
N ASP A 337 -22.50 11.05 -18.90
CA ASP A 337 -22.04 10.98 -20.29
C ASP A 337 -21.74 12.37 -20.85
N ARG A 338 -22.56 13.36 -20.47
CA ARG A 338 -22.31 14.76 -20.81
C ARG A 338 -21.03 15.27 -20.14
N GLU A 339 -20.85 15.01 -18.86
CA GLU A 339 -19.65 15.42 -18.12
C GLU A 339 -18.37 14.88 -18.78
N GLN A 340 -18.34 13.58 -19.12
CA GLN A 340 -17.19 12.97 -19.79
C GLN A 340 -16.92 13.55 -21.17
N LEU A 341 -17.98 13.75 -21.98
CA LEU A 341 -17.86 14.38 -23.29
C LEU A 341 -17.29 15.80 -23.20
N VAL A 342 -17.79 16.63 -22.28
CA VAL A 342 -17.28 17.98 -22.05
C VAL A 342 -15.82 17.93 -21.58
N ASN A 343 -15.50 17.06 -20.62
CA ASN A 343 -14.15 16.91 -20.09
C ASN A 343 -13.13 16.57 -21.20
N ARG A 344 -13.50 15.70 -22.13
CA ARG A 344 -12.64 15.29 -23.26
C ARG A 344 -12.60 16.35 -24.36
N LEU A 345 -13.70 17.06 -24.61
CA LEU A 345 -13.70 18.21 -25.53
C LEU A 345 -12.78 19.32 -25.04
N VAL A 346 -12.82 19.66 -23.75
CA VAL A 346 -11.91 20.64 -23.15
C VAL A 346 -10.46 20.21 -23.29
N LEU A 347 -10.13 18.95 -22.97
CA LEU A 347 -8.78 18.40 -23.16
C LEU A 347 -8.33 18.50 -24.63
N ALA A 348 -9.20 18.16 -25.58
CA ALA A 348 -8.91 18.23 -27.00
C ALA A 348 -8.62 19.67 -27.45
N LEU A 349 -9.41 20.64 -26.99
CA LEU A 349 -9.20 22.06 -27.28
C LEU A 349 -7.89 22.59 -26.67
N GLU A 350 -7.56 22.18 -25.44
CA GLU A 350 -6.28 22.53 -24.80
C GLU A 350 -5.09 21.98 -25.58
N LYS A 351 -5.13 20.69 -25.95
CA LYS A 351 -4.07 20.03 -26.74
C LYS A 351 -3.97 20.58 -28.16
N ALA A 352 -5.08 21.09 -28.71
CA ALA A 352 -5.11 21.82 -29.97
C ALA A 352 -4.62 23.28 -29.86
N GLY A 353 -4.40 23.79 -28.64
CA GLY A 353 -4.01 25.18 -28.37
C GLY A 353 -5.16 26.19 -28.48
N ASN A 354 -6.42 25.73 -28.58
CA ASN A 354 -7.61 26.57 -28.71
C ASN A 354 -8.22 26.90 -27.34
N TYR A 355 -7.44 27.58 -26.51
CA TYR A 355 -7.80 27.88 -25.12
C TYR A 355 -9.01 28.80 -24.98
N GLU A 356 -9.26 29.72 -25.91
CA GLU A 356 -10.41 30.64 -25.79
C GLU A 356 -11.73 29.88 -25.89
N GLU A 357 -11.83 28.92 -26.82
CA GLU A 357 -13.02 28.10 -26.96
C GLU A 357 -13.20 27.15 -25.76
N ALA A 358 -12.10 26.57 -25.24
CA ALA A 358 -12.13 25.76 -24.03
C ALA A 358 -12.64 26.55 -22.80
N ILE A 359 -12.21 27.81 -22.66
CA ILE A 359 -12.67 28.71 -21.60
C ILE A 359 -14.15 29.00 -21.75
N SER A 360 -14.62 29.37 -22.95
CA SER A 360 -16.04 29.68 -23.19
C SER A 360 -16.95 28.48 -22.87
N LEU A 361 -16.56 27.27 -23.29
CA LEU A 361 -17.31 26.06 -22.97
C LEU A 361 -17.41 25.83 -21.45
N CYS A 362 -16.30 25.96 -20.72
CA CYS A 362 -16.33 25.80 -19.26
C CYS A 362 -17.14 26.91 -18.57
N GLU A 363 -17.10 28.15 -19.06
CA GLU A 363 -17.92 29.26 -18.55
C GLU A 363 -19.42 28.95 -18.71
N GLU A 364 -19.84 28.46 -19.88
CA GLU A 364 -21.23 28.08 -20.17
C GLU A 364 -21.73 26.95 -19.24
N GLU A 365 -20.94 25.88 -19.08
CA GLU A 365 -21.29 24.76 -18.18
C GLU A 365 -21.32 25.19 -16.71
N ALA A 366 -20.41 26.09 -16.30
CA ALA A 366 -20.41 26.64 -14.94
C ALA A 366 -21.66 27.51 -14.68
N GLU A 367 -22.08 28.33 -15.66
CA GLU A 367 -23.30 29.12 -15.58
C GLU A 367 -24.57 28.26 -15.53
N ALA A 368 -24.54 27.05 -16.10
CA ALA A 368 -25.64 26.09 -16.04
C ALA A 368 -25.83 25.46 -14.64
N GLY A 369 -24.91 25.70 -13.69
CA GLY A 369 -25.00 25.22 -12.31
C GLY A 369 -24.17 23.97 -12.01
N GLU A 370 -23.33 23.54 -12.95
CA GLU A 370 -22.44 22.39 -12.81
C GLU A 370 -21.20 22.77 -11.99
N ASN A 371 -21.23 22.54 -10.67
CA ASN A 371 -20.15 22.94 -9.76
C ASN A 371 -18.76 22.34 -10.12
N TRP A 372 -18.71 21.18 -10.78
CA TRP A 372 -17.47 20.55 -11.25
C TRP A 372 -16.80 21.35 -12.38
N SER A 373 -17.56 22.13 -13.14
CA SER A 373 -17.07 22.94 -14.26
C SER A 373 -16.11 24.05 -13.80
N TYR A 374 -16.26 24.59 -12.58
CA TYR A 374 -15.35 25.63 -12.06
C TYR A 374 -13.90 25.14 -11.89
N VAL A 375 -13.71 23.92 -11.39
CA VAL A 375 -12.37 23.33 -11.24
C VAL A 375 -11.70 23.19 -12.61
N ARG A 376 -12.48 22.76 -13.62
CA ARG A 376 -12.01 22.64 -15.00
C ARG A 376 -11.67 24.00 -15.60
N LEU A 377 -12.58 24.97 -15.52
CA LEU A 377 -12.37 26.35 -16.00
C LEU A 377 -11.07 26.94 -15.46
N ILE A 378 -10.80 26.75 -14.17
CA ILE A 378 -9.58 27.25 -13.52
C ILE A 378 -8.33 26.55 -14.08
N LYS A 379 -8.35 25.23 -14.26
CA LYS A 379 -7.23 24.50 -14.87
C LYS A 379 -6.95 25.00 -16.29
N VAL A 380 -7.99 25.22 -17.11
CA VAL A 380 -7.87 25.76 -18.48
C VAL A 380 -7.30 27.17 -18.45
N LEU A 381 -7.80 28.04 -17.56
CA LEU A 381 -7.27 29.41 -17.42
C LEU A 381 -5.78 29.43 -17.06
N LEU A 382 -5.34 28.53 -16.17
CA LEU A 382 -3.93 28.38 -15.82
C LEU A 382 -3.09 27.87 -16.99
N ALA A 383 -3.58 26.86 -17.72
CA ALA A 383 -2.91 26.34 -18.92
C ALA A 383 -2.79 27.41 -20.02
N ALA A 384 -3.80 28.27 -20.15
CA ALA A 384 -3.81 29.42 -21.05
C ALA A 384 -2.94 30.61 -20.58
N GLY A 385 -2.28 30.50 -19.42
CA GLY A 385 -1.49 31.58 -18.83
C GLY A 385 -2.30 32.76 -18.27
N LYS A 386 -3.63 32.64 -18.15
CA LYS A 386 -4.55 33.65 -17.60
C LYS A 386 -4.66 33.54 -16.08
N LYS A 387 -3.52 33.59 -15.41
CA LYS A 387 -3.39 33.33 -13.97
C LYS A 387 -4.24 34.25 -13.09
N GLU A 388 -4.23 35.55 -13.38
CA GLU A 388 -4.93 36.55 -12.55
C GLU A 388 -6.44 36.29 -12.54
N LYS A 389 -7.00 35.95 -13.70
CA LYS A 389 -8.42 35.56 -13.83
C LYS A 389 -8.73 34.27 -13.06
N ALA A 390 -7.84 33.29 -13.13
CA ALA A 390 -8.00 32.04 -12.39
C ALA A 390 -8.04 32.29 -10.88
N GLU A 391 -7.13 33.12 -10.35
CA GLU A 391 -7.14 33.48 -8.92
C GLU A 391 -8.39 34.25 -8.51
N GLU A 392 -8.79 35.27 -9.27
CA GLU A 392 -10.02 36.04 -9.01
C GLU A 392 -11.25 35.12 -8.93
N LEU A 393 -11.34 34.15 -9.85
CA LEU A 393 -12.41 33.17 -9.89
C LEU A 393 -12.36 32.24 -8.67
N ILE A 394 -11.19 31.68 -8.33
CA ILE A 394 -11.02 30.85 -7.13
C ILE A 394 -11.53 31.58 -5.88
N TYR A 395 -11.16 32.85 -5.70
CA TYR A 395 -11.60 33.63 -4.54
C TYR A 395 -13.11 33.83 -4.48
N ARG A 396 -13.74 34.09 -5.63
CA ARG A 396 -15.18 34.28 -5.74
C ARG A 396 -15.92 32.99 -5.38
N GLU A 397 -15.54 31.90 -6.03
CA GLU A 397 -16.24 30.62 -5.88
C GLU A 397 -16.08 30.05 -4.47
N ILE A 398 -14.87 30.04 -3.90
CA ILE A 398 -14.67 29.58 -2.51
C ILE A 398 -15.56 30.36 -1.54
N LYS A 399 -15.80 31.66 -1.74
CA LYS A 399 -16.70 32.42 -0.85
C LYS A 399 -18.16 32.01 -1.00
N GLU A 400 -18.57 31.64 -2.21
CA GLU A 400 -19.95 31.32 -2.54
C GLU A 400 -20.30 29.86 -2.18
N ILE A 401 -19.48 28.89 -2.62
CA ILE A 401 -19.84 27.47 -2.56
C ILE A 401 -19.28 26.73 -1.34
N ARG A 402 -18.39 27.32 -0.54
CA ARG A 402 -17.73 26.61 0.59
C ARG A 402 -18.68 26.03 1.63
N LYS A 403 -19.92 26.54 1.74
CA LYS A 403 -20.97 25.98 2.62
C LYS A 403 -21.83 24.92 1.95
N SER A 404 -22.14 25.06 0.66
CA SER A 404 -23.01 24.14 -0.09
C SER A 404 -22.24 22.95 -0.66
N SER A 405 -21.00 23.16 -1.10
CA SER A 405 -20.15 22.19 -1.80
C SER A 405 -18.72 22.22 -1.22
N PRO A 406 -18.50 21.71 0.00
CA PRO A 406 -17.20 21.79 0.68
C PRO A 406 -16.07 21.03 -0.04
N GLY A 407 -16.39 19.95 -0.75
CA GLY A 407 -15.41 19.17 -1.55
C GLY A 407 -14.80 20.01 -2.67
N THR A 408 -15.65 20.58 -3.54
CA THR A 408 -15.23 21.48 -4.63
C THR A 408 -14.47 22.70 -4.10
N ALA A 409 -14.95 23.32 -3.02
CA ALA A 409 -14.24 24.46 -2.42
C ALA A 409 -12.84 24.10 -1.91
N TYR A 410 -12.65 22.88 -1.39
CA TYR A 410 -11.33 22.40 -0.97
C TYR A 410 -10.41 22.13 -2.17
N GLU A 411 -10.93 21.59 -3.27
CA GLU A 411 -10.16 21.44 -4.52
C GLU A 411 -9.69 22.79 -5.07
N LEU A 412 -10.58 23.79 -5.12
CA LEU A 412 -10.23 25.15 -5.51
C LEU A 412 -9.15 25.76 -4.60
N PHE A 413 -9.26 25.49 -3.29
CA PHE A 413 -8.27 25.92 -2.31
C PHE A 413 -6.91 25.26 -2.54
N ARG A 414 -6.87 23.96 -2.89
CA ARG A 414 -5.63 23.26 -3.26
C ARG A 414 -4.98 23.85 -4.50
N ILE A 415 -5.76 24.19 -5.53
CA ILE A 415 -5.24 24.85 -6.72
C ILE A 415 -4.61 26.20 -6.34
N LEU A 416 -5.26 27.00 -5.48
CA LEU A 416 -4.67 28.25 -4.99
C LEU A 416 -3.35 28.02 -4.24
N LEU A 417 -3.28 27.00 -3.38
CA LEU A 417 -2.03 26.62 -2.71
C LEU A 417 -0.93 26.32 -3.72
N GLU A 418 -1.18 25.44 -4.69
CA GLU A 418 -0.21 25.07 -5.72
C GLU A 418 0.28 26.28 -6.52
N ILE A 419 -0.62 27.22 -6.84
CA ILE A 419 -0.26 28.48 -7.50
C ILE A 419 0.72 29.28 -6.63
N LYS A 420 0.43 29.44 -5.34
CA LYS A 420 1.25 30.25 -4.42
C LYS A 420 2.55 29.58 -4.03
N GLU A 421 2.60 28.26 -4.01
CA GLU A 421 3.83 27.49 -3.85
C GLU A 421 4.76 27.63 -5.06
N LYS A 422 4.21 27.59 -6.29
CA LYS A 422 4.98 27.84 -7.52
C LYS A 422 5.52 29.28 -7.60
N GLU A 423 4.85 30.24 -6.95
CA GLU A 423 5.34 31.62 -6.78
C GLU A 423 6.39 31.76 -5.67
N GLU A 424 6.67 30.69 -4.92
CA GLU A 424 7.47 30.72 -3.69
C GLU A 424 6.97 31.73 -2.65
N ASN A 425 5.66 32.05 -2.68
CA ASN A 425 5.04 32.97 -1.74
C ASN A 425 4.71 32.23 -0.42
N TRP A 426 5.74 31.71 0.24
CA TRP A 426 5.61 30.84 1.41
C TRP A 426 4.88 31.51 2.57
N LEU A 427 4.98 32.84 2.71
CA LEU A 427 4.27 33.59 3.73
C LEU A 427 2.75 33.55 3.51
N PHE A 428 2.31 33.61 2.26
CA PHE A 428 0.90 33.48 1.89
C PHE A 428 0.42 32.02 1.97
N VAL A 429 1.24 31.06 1.55
CA VAL A 429 0.95 29.62 1.71
C VAL A 429 0.75 29.27 3.19
N ALA A 430 1.61 29.77 4.08
CA ALA A 430 1.45 29.59 5.53
C ALA A 430 0.15 30.22 6.05
N ALA A 431 -0.28 31.37 5.50
CA ALA A 431 -1.56 31.99 5.84
C ALA A 431 -2.76 31.11 5.45
N LEU A 432 -2.73 30.51 4.26
CA LEU A 432 -3.75 29.57 3.79
C LEU A 432 -3.79 28.30 4.66
N HIS A 433 -2.64 27.67 4.93
CA HIS A 433 -2.60 26.49 5.82
C HIS A 433 -3.06 26.82 7.24
N ALA A 434 -2.77 28.03 7.75
CA ALA A 434 -3.25 28.46 9.06
C ALA A 434 -4.78 28.55 9.09
N GLU A 435 -5.42 29.04 8.03
CA GLU A 435 -6.89 29.08 7.95
C GLU A 435 -7.53 27.69 8.02
N GLU A 436 -7.01 26.72 7.26
CA GLU A 436 -7.51 25.35 7.31
C GLU A 436 -7.24 24.69 8.66
N PHE A 437 -6.09 24.93 9.27
CA PHE A 437 -5.80 24.44 10.62
C PHE A 437 -6.79 25.00 11.66
N PHE A 438 -7.06 26.32 11.66
CA PHE A 438 -8.01 26.89 12.62
C PHE A 438 -9.46 26.51 12.32
N ARG A 439 -9.80 26.16 11.07
CA ARG A 439 -11.12 25.63 10.72
C ARG A 439 -11.27 24.17 11.10
N TYR A 440 -10.26 23.35 10.85
CA TYR A 440 -10.27 21.91 11.07
C TYR A 440 -9.00 21.47 11.82
N PRO A 441 -8.90 21.70 13.14
CA PRO A 441 -7.68 21.37 13.89
C PRO A 441 -7.37 19.87 13.80
N SER A 442 -6.28 19.51 13.11
CA SER A 442 -5.82 18.14 12.91
C SER A 442 -4.29 18.08 12.82
N LEU A 443 -3.72 16.87 12.99
CA LEU A 443 -2.28 16.68 12.86
C LEU A 443 -1.79 16.93 11.42
N GLN A 444 -2.59 16.56 10.42
CA GLN A 444 -2.24 16.78 9.02
C GLN A 444 -2.09 18.27 8.72
N PHE A 445 -3.11 19.08 9.02
CA PHE A 445 -3.06 20.52 8.76
C PHE A 445 -2.02 21.25 9.62
N TYR A 446 -1.71 20.73 10.82
CA TYR A 446 -0.59 21.23 11.60
C TYR A 446 0.75 21.00 10.91
N THR A 447 0.94 19.84 10.29
CA THR A 447 2.17 19.47 9.58
C THR A 447 2.35 20.35 8.35
N ASP A 448 1.30 20.52 7.55
CA ASP A 448 1.30 21.41 6.36
C ASP A 448 1.62 22.86 6.75
N LEU A 449 1.01 23.35 7.84
CA LEU A 449 1.29 24.68 8.40
C LEU A 449 2.74 24.78 8.89
N ARG A 450 3.26 23.77 9.60
CA ARG A 450 4.63 23.75 10.11
C ARG A 450 5.65 23.83 8.98
N GLU A 451 5.46 23.07 7.91
CA GLU A 451 6.36 23.08 6.76
C GLU A 451 6.36 24.43 6.04
N SER A 452 5.18 24.95 5.71
CA SER A 452 5.02 26.25 5.05
C SER A 452 5.55 27.41 5.91
N ALA A 453 5.25 27.43 7.21
CA ALA A 453 5.73 28.46 8.13
C ALA A 453 7.24 28.41 8.37
N LYS A 454 7.86 27.21 8.33
CA LYS A 454 9.33 27.07 8.34
C LYS A 454 9.97 27.66 7.08
N LYS A 455 9.41 27.36 5.90
CA LYS A 455 9.88 27.94 4.62
C LYS A 455 9.72 29.46 4.61
N ALA A 456 8.65 29.98 5.22
CA ALA A 456 8.40 31.41 5.37
C ALA A 456 9.23 32.10 6.48
N GLY A 457 9.92 31.34 7.35
CA GLY A 457 10.72 31.88 8.44
C GLY A 457 9.94 32.42 9.64
N VAL A 458 8.65 32.11 9.76
CA VAL A 458 7.74 32.60 10.83
C VAL A 458 7.25 31.48 11.77
N TRP A 459 7.91 30.31 11.71
CA TRP A 459 7.46 29.12 12.44
C TRP A 459 7.33 29.33 13.94
N LYS A 460 8.23 30.09 14.56
CA LYS A 460 8.23 30.26 16.02
C LYS A 460 6.95 30.97 16.48
N GLU A 461 6.62 32.07 15.83
CA GLU A 461 5.44 32.89 16.11
C GLU A 461 4.15 32.13 15.80
N VAL A 462 4.13 31.39 14.68
CA VAL A 462 2.99 30.52 14.29
C VAL A 462 2.78 29.42 15.33
N ARG A 463 3.84 28.70 15.73
CA ARG A 463 3.77 27.63 16.72
C ARG A 463 3.24 28.15 18.06
N GLU A 464 3.74 29.29 18.54
CA GLU A 464 3.26 29.90 19.78
C GLU A 464 1.75 30.20 19.72
N ALA A 465 1.26 30.75 18.59
CA ALA A 465 -0.16 31.03 18.40
C ALA A 465 -1.03 29.75 18.33
N VAL A 466 -0.58 28.73 17.61
CA VAL A 466 -1.26 27.42 17.53
C VAL A 466 -1.34 26.76 18.91
N HIS A 467 -0.23 26.73 19.66
CA HIS A 467 -0.24 26.17 21.00
C HIS A 467 -1.18 26.94 21.93
N GLU A 468 -1.17 28.27 21.90
CA GLU A 468 -2.11 29.04 22.74
C GLU A 468 -3.57 28.77 22.40
N TYR A 469 -3.88 28.66 21.12
CA TYR A 469 -5.22 28.28 20.65
C TYR A 469 -5.60 26.91 21.19
N LEU A 470 -4.76 25.89 21.01
CA LEU A 470 -5.03 24.54 21.50
C LEU A 470 -5.05 24.42 23.03
N GLU A 471 -4.27 25.24 23.74
CA GLU A 471 -4.21 25.25 25.21
C GLU A 471 -5.45 25.93 25.82
N ASN A 472 -5.90 27.05 25.26
CA ASN A 472 -6.86 27.94 25.92
C ASN A 472 -8.15 28.19 25.13
N GLY A 473 -8.25 27.70 23.90
CA GLY A 473 -9.38 27.92 22.99
C GLY A 473 -9.48 29.35 22.46
N LYS A 474 -8.45 30.18 22.69
CA LYS A 474 -8.43 31.57 22.23
C LYS A 474 -7.98 31.63 20.78
N LEU A 475 -8.85 32.10 19.89
CA LEU A 475 -8.49 32.25 18.50
C LEU A 475 -7.49 33.40 18.35
N PRO A 476 -6.41 33.24 17.57
CA PRO A 476 -5.49 34.34 17.32
C PRO A 476 -6.15 35.53 16.63
N ALA A 477 -7.22 35.28 15.87
CA ALA A 477 -8.07 36.28 15.23
C ALA A 477 -8.73 37.27 16.22
N ASP A 478 -8.91 36.90 17.49
CA ASP A 478 -9.50 37.75 18.54
C ASP A 478 -8.54 38.88 19.01
N ARG A 479 -7.28 38.85 18.55
CA ARG A 479 -6.23 39.82 18.90
C ARG A 479 -6.14 41.01 17.94
N ALA A 480 -6.89 40.97 16.83
CA ALA A 480 -6.84 42.01 15.82
C ALA A 480 -7.24 43.38 16.40
N SER A 481 -6.47 44.41 16.08
CA SER A 481 -6.82 45.78 16.47
C SER A 481 -8.01 46.30 15.65
N PRO A 482 -8.84 47.23 16.17
CA PRO A 482 -9.91 47.84 15.40
C PRO A 482 -9.34 48.51 14.14
N GLY A 483 -9.70 48.00 12.95
CA GLY A 483 -9.25 48.51 11.65
C GLY A 483 -8.16 47.67 10.95
N GLU A 484 -7.70 46.57 11.56
CA GLU A 484 -6.77 45.62 10.94
C GLU A 484 -7.52 44.65 10.02
N GLU A 485 -6.94 44.35 8.84
CA GLU A 485 -7.55 43.41 7.89
C GLU A 485 -7.70 42.00 8.49
N PRO A 486 -8.78 41.27 8.16
CA PRO A 486 -9.02 39.96 8.74
C PRO A 486 -7.98 38.94 8.21
N SER A 487 -7.03 38.54 9.04
CA SER A 487 -6.15 37.38 8.77
C SER A 487 -6.29 36.29 9.84
N SER A 488 -5.79 35.09 9.53
CA SER A 488 -5.74 33.94 10.44
C SER A 488 -4.85 34.19 11.66
N LEU A 489 -3.68 34.82 11.44
CA LEU A 489 -2.77 35.28 12.49
C LEU A 489 -2.40 36.77 12.25
N PRO A 490 -3.19 37.73 12.77
CA PRO A 490 -2.91 39.16 12.63
C PRO A 490 -1.50 39.54 13.10
N GLY A 491 -0.80 40.35 12.30
CA GLY A 491 0.59 40.77 12.55
C GLY A 491 1.68 39.75 12.21
N ILE A 492 1.34 38.49 11.93
CA ILE A 492 2.30 37.43 11.57
C ILE A 492 2.07 36.97 10.13
N LEU A 493 0.82 36.64 9.79
CA LEU A 493 0.42 36.13 8.48
C LEU A 493 -0.46 37.13 7.74
N PRO A 494 -0.29 37.27 6.41
CA PRO A 494 -1.07 38.18 5.59
C PRO A 494 -2.55 37.78 5.54
N ASN A 495 -3.39 38.76 5.19
CA ASN A 495 -4.78 38.49 4.82
C ASN A 495 -4.80 37.78 3.47
N THR A 496 -5.49 36.65 3.39
CA THR A 496 -5.63 35.86 2.15
C THR A 496 -6.83 36.31 1.33
N GLY A 497 -7.75 37.07 1.92
CA GLY A 497 -9.06 37.38 1.33
C GLY A 497 -10.08 36.23 1.45
N LEU A 498 -9.70 35.05 1.97
CA LEU A 498 -10.56 33.90 2.25
C LEU A 498 -10.85 33.69 3.73
N THR A 499 -10.23 34.49 4.60
CA THR A 499 -10.39 34.39 6.05
C THR A 499 -11.86 34.65 6.44
N ASP A 500 -12.54 33.59 6.88
CA ASP A 500 -13.84 33.65 7.53
C ASP A 500 -13.68 33.25 9.01
N ARG A 501 -13.60 34.24 9.90
CA ARG A 501 -13.34 34.00 11.34
C ARG A 501 -14.46 33.23 12.02
N ASP A 502 -15.70 33.39 11.57
CA ASP A 502 -16.85 32.71 12.15
C ASP A 502 -16.84 31.21 11.80
N SER A 503 -16.09 30.83 10.77
CA SER A 503 -15.90 29.43 10.37
C SER A 503 -14.84 28.69 11.21
N PHE A 504 -14.02 29.39 12.00
CA PHE A 504 -12.99 28.74 12.81
C PHE A 504 -13.59 27.90 13.93
N SER A 505 -12.95 26.74 14.17
CA SER A 505 -13.46 25.76 15.12
C SER A 505 -13.36 26.28 16.56
N LYS A 506 -14.44 26.10 17.31
CA LYS A 506 -14.47 26.29 18.76
C LYS A 506 -14.11 24.96 19.40
N ILE A 507 -12.87 24.83 19.84
CA ILE A 507 -12.37 23.59 20.45
C ILE A 507 -12.70 23.51 21.94
N ASP A 508 -12.85 22.29 22.44
CA ASP A 508 -12.92 21.99 23.88
C ASP A 508 -11.52 22.07 24.52
N ALA A 509 -11.06 23.28 24.79
CA ALA A 509 -9.72 23.51 25.31
C ALA A 509 -9.52 23.04 26.77
N PRO A 510 -8.32 22.52 27.12
CA PRO A 510 -7.20 22.22 26.23
C PRO A 510 -7.47 20.99 25.35
N ALA A 511 -7.10 21.08 24.07
CA ALA A 511 -7.17 19.98 23.11
C ALA A 511 -6.02 18.98 23.34
N PHE A 512 -6.05 18.29 24.48
CA PHE A 512 -4.97 17.43 24.97
C PHE A 512 -4.52 16.38 23.95
N GLU A 513 -5.45 15.75 23.25
CA GLU A 513 -5.14 14.72 22.26
C GLU A 513 -4.28 15.26 21.12
N LEU A 514 -4.71 16.36 20.49
CA LEU A 514 -3.97 17.00 19.40
C LEU A 514 -2.65 17.60 19.88
N LEU A 515 -2.61 18.18 21.09
CA LEU A 515 -1.37 18.67 21.70
C LEU A 515 -0.33 17.56 21.93
N ILE A 516 -0.78 16.36 22.30
CA ILE A 516 0.10 15.18 22.44
C ILE A 516 0.59 14.72 21.06
N ASP A 517 -0.31 14.59 20.09
CA ASP A 517 0.05 14.16 18.73
C ASP A 517 1.06 15.13 18.09
N ILE A 518 0.86 16.44 18.25
CA ILE A 518 1.82 17.48 17.84
C ILE A 518 3.17 17.31 18.55
N ALA A 519 3.17 17.10 19.87
CA ALA A 519 4.42 16.95 20.61
C ALA A 519 5.18 15.67 20.24
N ILE A 520 4.49 14.61 19.81
CA ILE A 520 5.10 13.39 19.25
C ILE A 520 5.73 13.70 17.89
N GLU A 521 5.01 14.36 16.99
CA GLU A 521 5.48 14.76 15.66
C GLU A 521 6.66 15.74 15.69
N GLU A 522 6.76 16.54 16.76
CA GLU A 522 7.89 17.41 17.02
C GLU A 522 9.03 16.74 17.80
N GLU A 523 8.91 15.45 18.10
CA GLU A 523 9.88 14.67 18.90
C GLU A 523 10.22 15.34 20.24
N ASN A 524 9.22 15.94 20.90
CA ASN A 524 9.39 16.70 22.14
C ASN A 524 8.88 15.92 23.36
N PRO A 525 9.73 15.09 24.00
CA PRO A 525 9.31 14.23 25.11
C PRO A 525 8.84 15.01 26.35
N ASP A 526 9.30 16.25 26.54
CA ASP A 526 8.89 17.11 27.67
C ASP A 526 7.42 17.53 27.54
N GLU A 527 7.03 17.96 26.34
CA GLU A 527 5.65 18.36 26.06
C GLU A 527 4.70 17.15 26.04
N VAL A 528 5.12 16.03 25.46
CA VAL A 528 4.34 14.77 25.52
C VAL A 528 4.07 14.39 26.97
N ALA A 529 5.09 14.37 27.82
CA ALA A 529 4.95 14.04 29.24
C ALA A 529 4.06 15.04 29.99
N ARG A 530 4.18 16.34 29.69
CA ARG A 530 3.36 17.42 30.29
C ARG A 530 1.88 17.22 29.98
N TRP A 531 1.54 16.99 28.71
CA TRP A 531 0.15 16.88 28.27
C TRP A 531 -0.48 15.56 28.65
N TYR A 532 0.25 14.45 28.53
CA TYR A 532 -0.22 13.14 28.96
C TYR A 532 -0.62 13.12 30.44
N LYS A 533 0.21 13.70 31.32
CA LYS A 533 -0.11 13.80 32.76
C LYS A 533 -1.38 14.60 33.02
N LYS A 534 -1.61 15.69 32.28
CA LYS A 534 -2.82 16.52 32.44
C LYS A 534 -4.07 15.80 31.91
N LEU A 535 -3.97 15.09 30.78
CA LEU A 535 -5.05 14.28 30.22
C LEU A 535 -5.49 13.21 31.22
N LYS A 536 -4.54 12.47 31.78
CA LYS A 536 -4.79 11.42 32.79
C LYS A 536 -5.49 11.95 34.05
N MET A 537 -5.24 13.19 34.45
CA MET A 537 -5.91 13.81 35.62
C MET A 537 -7.36 14.21 35.31
N ARG A 538 -7.71 14.41 34.04
CA ARG A 538 -9.06 14.80 33.59
C ARG A 538 -9.95 13.60 33.31
N GLU A 539 -9.41 12.54 32.73
CA GLU A 539 -10.15 11.31 32.42
C GLU A 539 -10.52 10.56 33.71
N LYS A 540 -11.81 10.21 33.85
CA LYS A 540 -12.23 9.28 34.90
C LYS A 540 -11.77 7.88 34.51
N LYS A 541 -11.34 7.09 35.51
CA LYS A 541 -11.03 5.66 35.34
C LYS A 541 -12.12 4.96 34.51
N GLY A 542 -11.80 4.55 33.27
CA GLY A 542 -12.68 3.78 32.39
C GLY A 542 -12.99 4.38 31.01
N GLU A 543 -12.59 5.62 30.71
CA GLU A 543 -12.82 6.28 29.40
C GLU A 543 -11.56 6.35 28.52
N GLU A 544 -10.66 5.38 28.70
CA GLU A 544 -9.33 5.41 28.12
C GLU A 544 -9.40 4.90 26.65
N ARG A 545 -9.82 5.77 25.72
CA ARG A 545 -9.95 5.44 24.28
C ARG A 545 -8.60 5.55 23.55
N TYR A 546 -8.38 4.63 22.62
CA TYR A 546 -7.28 4.55 21.63
C TYR A 546 -5.95 3.92 22.09
N PHE A 547 -5.82 2.62 21.83
CA PHE A 547 -4.63 1.79 22.03
C PHE A 547 -3.38 2.27 21.25
N THR A 548 -3.57 2.78 20.03
CA THR A 548 -2.47 3.16 19.13
C THR A 548 -1.72 4.42 19.56
N ARG A 549 -2.41 5.40 20.17
CA ARG A 549 -1.77 6.64 20.63
C ARG A 549 -0.84 6.40 21.83
N ARG A 550 -1.21 5.46 22.72
CA ARG A 550 -0.42 5.13 23.92
C ARG A 550 0.96 4.57 23.59
N GLU A 551 1.03 3.68 22.60
CA GLU A 551 2.29 3.08 22.17
C GLU A 551 3.27 4.14 21.63
N LYS A 552 2.78 5.06 20.79
CA LYS A 552 3.57 6.21 20.30
C LYS A 552 4.06 7.10 21.44
N ILE A 553 3.19 7.47 22.39
CA ILE A 553 3.57 8.25 23.59
C ILE A 553 4.71 7.56 24.34
N ALA A 554 4.55 6.27 24.65
CA ALA A 554 5.53 5.52 25.43
C ALA A 554 6.89 5.48 24.73
N ARG A 555 6.92 5.25 23.41
CA ARG A 555 8.16 5.26 22.63
C ARG A 555 8.83 6.63 22.62
N THR A 556 8.09 7.73 22.43
CA THR A 556 8.67 9.07 22.42
C THR A 556 9.29 9.45 23.77
N VAL A 557 8.69 9.04 24.89
CA VAL A 557 9.14 9.44 26.23
C VAL A 557 10.09 8.46 26.90
N GLN A 558 10.34 7.27 26.33
CA GLN A 558 11.04 6.17 27.01
C GLN A 558 12.44 6.53 27.54
N GLU A 559 13.20 7.35 26.81
CA GLU A 559 14.57 7.69 27.18
C GLU A 559 14.62 8.72 28.32
N LYS A 560 13.78 9.76 28.25
CA LYS A 560 13.79 10.87 29.20
C LYS A 560 12.87 10.67 30.39
N TYR A 561 11.77 9.97 30.20
CA TYR A 561 10.74 9.66 31.21
C TYR A 561 10.36 8.17 31.19
N PRO A 562 11.31 7.26 31.48
CA PRO A 562 11.08 5.81 31.43
C PRO A 562 9.92 5.35 32.31
N GLU A 563 9.68 6.01 33.44
CA GLU A 563 8.56 5.68 34.33
C GLU A 563 7.19 5.87 33.67
N ILE A 564 7.04 6.87 32.79
CA ILE A 564 5.80 7.09 32.04
C ILE A 564 5.61 5.99 30.99
N ALA A 565 6.68 5.65 30.26
CA ALA A 565 6.65 4.60 29.25
C ALA A 565 6.34 3.23 29.87
N ILE A 566 7.01 2.90 30.98
CA ILE A 566 6.77 1.69 31.78
C ILE A 566 5.31 1.60 32.20
N GLU A 567 4.74 2.68 32.77
CA GLU A 567 3.34 2.70 33.20
C GLU A 567 2.39 2.40 32.03
N ILE A 568 2.61 3.04 30.88
CA ILE A 568 1.79 2.85 29.69
C ILE A 568 1.88 1.40 29.19
N TRP A 569 3.09 0.85 29.05
CA TRP A 569 3.28 -0.52 28.59
C TRP A 569 2.67 -1.55 29.55
N LYS A 570 2.71 -1.30 30.87
CA LYS A 570 2.00 -2.13 31.86
C LYS A 570 0.50 -2.13 31.63
N THR A 571 -0.10 -0.94 31.45
CA THR A 571 -1.53 -0.82 31.17
C THR A 571 -1.91 -1.58 29.90
N ILE A 572 -1.15 -1.40 28.82
CA ILE A 572 -1.35 -2.11 27.55
C ILE A 572 -1.26 -3.63 27.74
N ALA A 573 -0.23 -4.12 28.43
CA ALA A 573 -0.04 -5.55 28.70
C ALA A 573 -1.20 -6.14 29.50
N GLU A 574 -1.64 -5.45 30.56
CA GLU A 574 -2.74 -5.91 31.42
C GLU A 574 -4.08 -5.93 30.68
N GLU A 575 -4.37 -4.92 29.85
CA GLU A 575 -5.55 -4.91 28.98
C GLU A 575 -5.54 -6.08 27.99
N LEU A 576 -4.41 -6.35 27.33
CA LEU A 576 -4.27 -7.48 26.41
C LEU A 576 -4.44 -8.83 27.13
N ILE A 577 -3.89 -8.97 28.34
CA ILE A 577 -4.10 -10.13 29.21
C ILE A 577 -5.58 -10.30 29.61
N SER A 578 -6.34 -9.20 29.74
CA SER A 578 -7.75 -9.26 30.08
C SER A 578 -8.62 -9.86 28.97
N ARG A 579 -8.21 -9.77 27.69
CA ARG A 579 -8.99 -10.21 26.51
C ARG A 579 -9.10 -11.72 26.31
N THR A 580 -8.43 -12.51 27.15
CA THR A 580 -8.52 -14.00 27.21
C THR A 580 -8.36 -14.76 25.88
N LYS A 581 -7.61 -14.21 24.92
CA LYS A 581 -7.22 -14.86 23.66
C LYS A 581 -5.72 -15.16 23.67
N VAL A 582 -5.32 -16.26 23.03
CA VAL A 582 -3.90 -16.69 22.97
C VAL A 582 -3.03 -15.63 22.30
N ASP A 583 -3.45 -15.13 21.14
CA ASP A 583 -2.75 -14.06 20.41
C ASP A 583 -2.62 -12.77 21.23
N ALA A 584 -3.58 -12.50 22.12
CA ALA A 584 -3.50 -11.33 23.01
C ALA A 584 -2.44 -11.52 24.10
N TYR A 585 -2.19 -12.75 24.58
CA TYR A 585 -1.10 -13.05 25.51
C TYR A 585 0.26 -12.92 24.83
N GLU A 586 0.37 -13.35 23.57
CA GLU A 586 1.57 -13.14 22.76
C GLU A 586 1.86 -11.65 22.59
N SER A 587 0.87 -10.84 22.22
CA SER A 587 1.03 -9.38 22.13
C SER A 587 1.37 -8.75 23.49
N ALA A 588 0.75 -9.21 24.58
CA ALA A 588 1.06 -8.70 25.93
C ALA A 588 2.53 -8.96 26.32
N SER A 589 3.10 -10.09 25.90
CA SER A 589 4.48 -10.44 26.20
C SER A 589 5.50 -9.45 25.61
N ILE A 590 5.19 -8.83 24.47
CA ILE A 590 6.03 -7.80 23.84
C ILE A 590 6.15 -6.58 24.78
N TYR A 591 5.02 -6.08 25.27
CA TYR A 591 5.01 -4.94 26.19
C TYR A 591 5.61 -5.27 27.56
N LEU A 592 5.43 -6.50 28.05
CA LEU A 592 6.09 -6.96 29.28
C LEU A 592 7.61 -6.99 29.14
N ARG A 593 8.15 -7.35 27.96
CA ARG A 593 9.60 -7.23 27.68
C ARG A 593 10.07 -5.79 27.68
N MET A 594 9.33 -4.87 27.05
CA MET A 594 9.66 -3.45 27.08
C MET A 594 9.71 -2.91 28.52
N VAL A 595 8.76 -3.32 29.37
CA VAL A 595 8.77 -3.00 30.81
C VAL A 595 10.01 -3.58 31.51
N ARG A 596 10.35 -4.86 31.28
CA ARG A 596 11.55 -5.49 31.84
C ARG A 596 12.81 -4.70 31.46
N ASN A 597 13.02 -4.49 30.16
CA ASN A 597 14.23 -3.87 29.64
C ASN A 597 14.38 -2.43 30.19
N ALA A 598 13.30 -1.64 30.21
CA ALA A 598 13.35 -0.28 30.77
C ALA A 598 13.57 -0.26 32.29
N MET A 599 12.98 -1.21 33.04
CA MET A 599 13.21 -1.33 34.48
C MET A 599 14.64 -1.77 34.80
N GLU A 600 15.19 -2.73 34.06
CA GLU A 600 16.54 -3.25 34.25
C GLU A 600 17.60 -2.21 33.87
N ALA A 601 17.42 -1.49 32.76
CA ALA A 601 18.27 -0.35 32.41
C ALA A 601 18.26 0.75 33.51
N GLY A 602 17.12 0.92 34.18
CA GLY A 602 16.98 1.81 35.34
C GLY A 602 17.47 1.22 36.68
N GLY A 603 18.06 0.03 36.70
CA GLY A 603 18.54 -0.64 37.93
C GLY A 603 17.43 -1.19 38.84
N GLN A 604 16.20 -1.35 38.32
CA GLN A 604 15.00 -1.73 39.06
C GLN A 604 14.61 -3.22 38.89
N LYS A 605 15.59 -4.12 38.73
CA LYS A 605 15.37 -5.56 38.51
C LYS A 605 14.43 -6.20 39.56
N ALA A 606 14.59 -5.86 40.84
CA ALA A 606 13.72 -6.35 41.92
C ALA A 606 12.25 -5.91 41.77
N ARG A 607 11.98 -4.73 41.21
CA ARG A 607 10.60 -4.26 40.96
C ARG A 607 9.98 -4.98 39.77
N TRP A 608 10.78 -5.33 38.76
CA TRP A 608 10.34 -6.20 37.66
C TRP A 608 9.95 -7.60 38.17
N GLU A 609 10.79 -8.24 38.98
CA GLU A 609 10.51 -9.57 39.55
C GLU A 609 9.23 -9.57 40.41
N SER A 610 9.03 -8.53 41.22
CA SER A 610 7.79 -8.34 41.99
C SER A 610 6.57 -8.19 41.07
N TYR A 611 6.69 -7.36 40.02
CA TYR A 611 5.60 -7.12 39.08
C TYR A 611 5.22 -8.38 38.27
N LEU A 612 6.22 -9.13 37.80
CA LEU A 612 6.00 -10.40 37.09
C LEU A 612 5.31 -11.42 38.00
N SER A 613 5.70 -11.48 39.28
CA SER A 613 5.07 -12.36 40.29
C SER A 613 3.60 -11.99 40.53
N GLU A 614 3.28 -10.70 40.64
CA GLU A 614 1.90 -10.23 40.78
C GLU A 614 1.02 -10.58 39.58
N ILE A 615 1.54 -10.45 38.35
CA ILE A 615 0.80 -10.83 37.14
C ILE A 615 0.51 -12.33 37.14
N ARG A 616 1.50 -13.17 37.50
CA ARG A 616 1.35 -14.63 37.60
C ARG A 616 0.27 -14.99 38.61
N GLU A 617 0.29 -14.40 39.80
CA GLU A 617 -0.66 -14.70 40.87
C GLU A 617 -2.10 -14.31 40.47
N LYS A 618 -2.28 -13.10 39.90
CA LYS A 618 -3.58 -12.62 39.40
C LYS A 618 -4.15 -13.49 38.28
N ASN A 619 -3.29 -14.13 37.48
CA ASN A 619 -3.69 -14.88 36.28
C ASN A 619 -3.45 -16.38 36.38
N ARG A 620 -3.33 -16.94 37.59
CA ARG A 620 -3.00 -18.36 37.87
C ARG A 620 -3.82 -19.43 37.13
N LEU A 621 -5.00 -19.08 36.63
CA LEU A 621 -5.89 -19.99 35.89
C LEU A 621 -5.62 -20.02 34.37
N LYS A 622 -4.84 -19.06 33.85
CA LYS A 622 -4.56 -18.90 32.42
C LYS A 622 -3.25 -19.64 32.04
N ARG A 623 -3.34 -20.96 31.84
CA ARG A 623 -2.16 -21.84 31.60
C ARG A 623 -1.23 -21.35 30.48
N LYS A 624 -1.79 -21.02 29.31
CA LYS A 624 -1.02 -20.49 28.18
C LYS A 624 -0.32 -19.15 28.46
N LEU A 625 -0.90 -18.31 29.32
CA LEU A 625 -0.24 -17.07 29.74
C LEU A 625 0.91 -17.39 30.70
N LEU A 626 0.75 -18.34 31.64
CA LEU A 626 1.83 -18.74 32.55
C LEU A 626 3.02 -19.30 31.78
N GLU A 627 2.80 -20.14 30.77
CA GLU A 627 3.85 -20.64 29.85
C GLU A 627 4.64 -19.47 29.21
N ILE A 628 3.93 -18.45 28.72
CA ILE A 628 4.54 -17.24 28.15
C ILE A 628 5.32 -16.42 29.20
N LEU A 629 4.79 -16.30 30.42
CA LEU A 629 5.46 -15.59 31.51
C LEU A 629 6.66 -16.35 32.06
N ASP A 630 6.70 -17.68 31.96
CA ASP A 630 7.84 -18.52 32.37
C ASP A 630 9.01 -18.33 31.42
N MET A 631 8.74 -18.22 30.11
CA MET A 631 9.74 -17.85 29.11
C MET A 631 10.34 -16.46 29.35
N LEU A 632 9.55 -15.49 29.83
CA LEU A 632 10.05 -14.14 30.14
C LEU A 632 10.99 -14.09 31.36
N GLY A 633 10.95 -15.12 32.21
CA GLY A 633 11.74 -15.21 33.44
C GLY A 633 13.07 -15.97 33.32
N LYS A 634 13.33 -16.64 32.19
CA LYS A 634 14.59 -17.37 31.93
C LYS A 634 15.56 -16.48 31.13
N ASP A 635 16.78 -16.28 31.64
CA ASP A 635 17.81 -15.46 31.00
C ASP A 635 18.61 -16.24 29.93
N ARG A 636 18.75 -17.56 30.07
CA ARG A 636 19.45 -18.46 29.13
C ARG A 636 18.55 -19.57 28.62
N VAL A 637 18.84 -20.09 27.42
CA VAL A 637 18.07 -21.19 26.82
C VAL A 637 18.36 -22.51 27.55
N ILE A 638 19.63 -22.76 27.89
CA ILE A 638 20.08 -23.86 28.75
C ILE A 638 20.75 -23.30 30.02
N ASP A 639 20.49 -23.93 31.17
CA ASP A 639 21.14 -23.61 32.45
C ASP A 639 22.35 -24.54 32.64
N ILE A 640 23.55 -24.04 32.33
CA ILE A 640 24.83 -24.78 32.53
C ILE A 640 25.29 -24.69 33.98
#